data_AF-A0A8T5PFS9-F1
#
_entry.id   AF-A0A8T5PFS9-F1
#
_cell.length_a   1.000
_cell.length_b   1.000
_cell.length_c   1.000
_cell.angle_alpha   90.00
_cell.angle_beta   90.00
_cell.angle_gamma   90.00
#
_symmetry.space_group_name_H-M   'P 1'
#
loop_
_entity.id
_entity.type
_entity.pdbx_description
1 polymer ?
#
loop_
_entity_poly.entity_id
_entity_poly.type
_entity_poly.pdbx_seq_one_letter_code
_entity_poly.pdbx_strand_id
1 'polypeptide(L)'
;MKKIFELFLGLLLISSIAIADNIPYVASKWEVVNNQIVTETFSDIHGTEVRVCALVCDPDDVANLNNAIVKARVFYPNGTSFILKALGQTTTGECIKENPNTAKCRIYTTTFTIYPENPIGYYTTIVFVEYSSTQLNATQSIIKGADRLINNQNSDGGWGWPKGSPSCTNLAGVTSMGLYYAYKITEDEDYMQAMEKSLQYIKTHAPTYNSACAETGLTCYSPGTESNSGCDSNKDILFLAHLALLKNDDMIANLAKQRYEGKRNCFNPTDPIKGARAIANEIFNLRQSQGINAVALWDVGDWIVALYKLSEYPGIDYRLEADAMAELMKEKIGGGYFDINDNTITYYYLGLVGIIEAMQTTGKYTDLVNLAKEKLINGQREEGWWPTDESNPNTPDAQTTAYAKMVLEMLGEDEKAAKAATWLIVNQTSEGWFDIEEYDEVTSEGVWAIARDVSKQNRFKHLGADFKALREKVEDMQNKINTIEQKIEKIEDYNKEIDEWKTKIDREVQGIWAKLEIIQKFIQKVLSCSMATFNPFYQCLSEQQPEPWEEHCGNGICEWEKGETPTSCKADCEPEVTHDGTTELLVAQSWRVTCPFNFTLNSTLYIVDHCRAELWRNTWKISERRMNPGEAWQVNRNAGYFIKLYANGTLTS
;
A
#
# COMPACT_ATOMS: atom_id res chain seq x y z
N MET A 1 -9.47 -1.76 24.96
CA MET A 1 -8.63 -1.97 26.16
C MET A 1 -8.73 -3.39 26.73
N LYS A 2 -9.92 -3.94 27.06
CA LYS A 2 -10.05 -5.32 27.60
C LYS A 2 -9.46 -6.42 26.68
N LYS A 3 -9.69 -6.34 25.37
CA LYS A 3 -9.08 -7.25 24.36
C LYS A 3 -7.56 -7.10 24.20
N ILE A 4 -7.00 -5.93 24.54
CA ILE A 4 -5.54 -5.68 24.54
C ILE A 4 -4.91 -6.28 25.81
N PHE A 5 -5.66 -6.27 26.93
CA PHE A 5 -5.23 -6.85 28.20
C PHE A 5 -5.27 -8.39 28.18
N GLU A 6 -6.24 -8.99 27.48
CA GLU A 6 -6.31 -10.45 27.26
C GLU A 6 -5.19 -10.95 26.31
N LEU A 7 -4.78 -10.14 25.32
CA LEU A 7 -3.59 -10.42 24.50
C LEU A 7 -2.29 -10.33 25.32
N PHE A 8 -2.22 -9.41 26.29
CA PHE A 8 -1.05 -9.21 27.16
C PHE A 8 -0.88 -10.34 28.19
N LEU A 9 -1.96 -10.93 28.71
CA LEU A 9 -1.89 -12.08 29.63
C LEU A 9 -1.48 -13.38 28.92
N GLY A 10 -1.85 -13.55 27.65
CA GLY A 10 -1.42 -14.71 26.84
C GLY A 10 0.09 -14.71 26.55
N LEU A 11 0.69 -13.52 26.41
CA LEU A 11 2.14 -13.35 26.17
C LEU A 11 2.99 -13.49 27.44
N LEU A 12 2.42 -13.24 28.63
CA LEU A 12 3.13 -13.36 29.91
C LEU A 12 3.23 -14.81 30.45
N LEU A 13 2.47 -15.75 29.89
CA LEU A 13 2.50 -17.17 30.30
C LEU A 13 3.60 -18.00 29.63
N ILE A 14 4.41 -17.40 28.74
CA ILE A 14 5.50 -18.10 28.02
C ILE A 14 6.87 -17.90 28.71
N SER A 15 6.99 -17.04 29.72
CA SER A 15 8.28 -16.69 30.35
C SER A 15 8.56 -17.33 31.71
N SER A 16 8.16 -18.60 31.92
CA SER A 16 8.63 -19.34 33.10
C SER A 16 8.87 -20.82 32.81
N ILE A 17 9.99 -21.11 32.12
CA ILE A 17 10.69 -22.39 32.23
C ILE A 17 12.12 -22.08 32.68
N ALA A 18 12.53 -22.75 33.74
CA ALA A 18 13.76 -22.51 34.48
C ALA A 18 15.02 -22.73 33.64
N ILE A 19 16.02 -21.89 33.94
CA ILE A 19 17.38 -21.89 33.41
C ILE A 19 18.12 -23.15 33.86
N ALA A 20 18.81 -23.82 32.93
CA ALA A 20 19.97 -24.66 33.19
C ALA A 20 21.11 -24.22 32.26
N ASP A 21 22.31 -24.11 32.83
CA ASP A 21 23.43 -23.30 32.36
C ASP A 21 24.09 -23.69 31.01
N ASN A 22 24.70 -22.67 30.38
CA ASN A 22 25.73 -22.70 29.34
C ASN A 22 25.44 -23.40 27.99
N ILE A 23 24.60 -22.78 27.16
CA ILE A 23 24.50 -23.12 25.73
C ILE A 23 24.70 -21.84 24.88
N PRO A 24 25.52 -21.85 23.81
CA PRO A 24 25.67 -20.69 22.93
C PRO A 24 24.35 -20.43 22.18
N TYR A 25 23.92 -19.16 22.16
CA TYR A 25 22.78 -18.72 21.35
C TYR A 25 23.10 -18.84 19.86
N VAL A 26 22.33 -19.64 19.13
CA VAL A 26 22.25 -19.59 17.66
C VAL A 26 21.03 -18.74 17.30
N ALA A 27 21.23 -17.69 16.52
CA ALA A 27 20.13 -16.86 16.04
C ALA A 27 19.38 -17.60 14.92
N SER A 28 18.11 -17.94 15.14
CA SER A 28 17.24 -18.53 14.12
C SER A 28 16.46 -17.46 13.37
N LYS A 29 16.42 -17.54 12.04
CA LYS A 29 15.52 -16.73 11.20
C LYS A 29 14.48 -17.66 10.58
N TRP A 30 13.21 -17.28 10.72
CA TRP A 30 12.07 -18.04 10.21
C TRP A 30 11.53 -17.34 8.96
N GLU A 31 11.41 -18.08 7.86
CA GLU A 31 10.71 -17.62 6.66
C GLU A 31 9.65 -18.65 6.29
N VAL A 32 8.41 -18.17 6.14
CA VAL A 32 7.31 -18.93 5.54
C VAL A 32 7.41 -18.72 4.04
N VAL A 33 7.75 -19.78 3.31
CA VAL A 33 7.79 -19.76 1.86
C VAL A 33 6.61 -20.61 1.36
N ASN A 34 5.71 -19.96 0.61
CA ASN A 34 4.69 -20.58 -0.24
C ASN A 34 3.65 -21.47 0.48
N ASN A 35 3.19 -21.05 1.66
CA ASN A 35 2.09 -21.69 2.42
C ASN A 35 2.20 -23.21 2.67
N GLN A 36 3.33 -23.83 2.35
CA GLN A 36 3.54 -25.28 2.49
C GLN A 36 4.90 -25.64 3.06
N ILE A 37 5.83 -24.68 3.23
CA ILE A 37 7.17 -24.98 3.72
C ILE A 37 7.58 -23.98 4.79
N VAL A 38 7.73 -24.49 6.02
CA VAL A 38 8.53 -23.82 7.06
C VAL A 38 9.99 -24.13 6.76
N THR A 39 10.74 -23.12 6.32
CA THR A 39 12.19 -23.21 6.21
C THR A 39 12.82 -22.60 7.45
N GLU A 40 13.55 -23.42 8.21
CA GLU A 40 14.45 -22.95 9.27
C GLU A 40 15.87 -22.97 8.70
N THR A 41 16.58 -21.84 8.81
CA THR A 41 17.99 -21.72 8.46
C THR A 41 18.82 -21.70 9.74
N PHE A 42 19.67 -22.70 9.93
CA PHE A 42 20.63 -22.73 11.03
C PHE A 42 22.00 -22.34 10.51
N SER A 43 22.74 -21.53 11.27
CA SER A 43 24.17 -21.36 11.06
C SER A 43 24.90 -22.12 12.16
N ASP A 44 25.76 -23.07 11.78
CA ASP A 44 26.64 -23.70 12.76
C ASP A 44 27.70 -22.69 13.30
N ILE A 45 28.49 -23.11 14.29
CA ILE A 45 29.58 -22.31 14.85
C ILE A 45 30.69 -21.94 13.84
N HIS A 46 30.62 -22.47 12.61
CA HIS A 46 31.52 -22.21 11.50
C HIS A 46 30.88 -21.37 10.38
N GLY A 47 29.62 -20.94 10.53
CA GLY A 47 28.91 -20.09 9.58
C GLY A 47 28.27 -20.84 8.41
N THR A 48 28.10 -22.16 8.50
CA THR A 48 27.44 -22.96 7.44
C THR A 48 25.93 -22.89 7.58
N GLU A 49 25.23 -22.36 6.57
CA GLU A 49 23.76 -22.33 6.52
C GLU A 49 23.18 -23.72 6.18
N VAL A 50 22.27 -24.22 7.02
CA VAL A 50 21.53 -25.47 6.84
C VAL A 50 20.04 -25.14 6.72
N ARG A 51 19.38 -25.56 5.63
CA ARG A 51 17.94 -25.37 5.41
C ARG A 51 17.16 -26.67 5.59
N VAL A 52 16.08 -26.64 6.37
CA VAL A 52 15.17 -27.78 6.58
C VAL A 52 13.78 -27.45 6.06
N CYS A 53 13.20 -28.34 5.25
CA CYS A 53 11.82 -28.23 4.73
C CYS A 53 10.95 -29.37 5.28
N ALA A 54 9.72 -29.07 5.72
CA ALA A 54 8.71 -30.05 6.11
C ALA A 54 7.48 -29.97 5.19
N LEU A 55 6.89 -31.13 4.86
CA LEU A 55 5.68 -31.28 4.04
C LEU A 55 4.55 -31.82 4.93
N VAL A 56 3.36 -31.21 4.91
CA VAL A 56 2.18 -31.68 5.68
C VAL A 56 1.27 -32.50 4.77
N CYS A 57 0.89 -33.71 5.20
CA CYS A 57 -0.03 -34.59 4.48
C CYS A 57 -1.51 -34.36 4.87
N ASP A 58 -2.38 -34.81 3.98
CA ASP A 58 -3.85 -34.71 3.94
C ASP A 58 -4.59 -34.97 5.28
N PRO A 59 -5.53 -34.10 5.71
CA PRO A 59 -6.39 -34.31 6.88
C PRO A 59 -7.42 -35.44 6.75
N ASP A 60 -7.74 -35.94 5.56
CA ASP A 60 -8.77 -36.99 5.42
C ASP A 60 -8.25 -38.40 5.77
N ASP A 61 -6.94 -38.54 6.07
CA ASP A 61 -6.28 -39.81 6.44
C ASP A 61 -6.02 -39.93 7.97
N VAL A 62 -6.87 -39.30 8.80
CA VAL A 62 -6.74 -39.25 10.27
C VAL A 62 -6.77 -40.63 10.94
N ALA A 63 -7.32 -41.66 10.29
CA ALA A 63 -7.29 -43.02 10.81
C ALA A 63 -5.89 -43.70 10.74
N ASN A 64 -4.92 -43.14 9.99
CA ASN A 64 -3.61 -43.76 9.72
C ASN A 64 -2.39 -42.89 10.08
N LEU A 65 -2.54 -41.88 10.94
CA LEU A 65 -1.44 -41.00 11.37
C LEU A 65 -0.23 -41.74 12.00
N ASN A 66 -0.41 -43.00 12.44
CA ASN A 66 0.68 -43.83 12.97
C ASN A 66 1.77 -44.19 11.94
N ASN A 67 1.59 -43.92 10.64
CA ASN A 67 2.53 -44.27 9.57
C ASN A 67 2.95 -43.10 8.66
N ALA A 68 2.64 -41.85 9.00
CA ALA A 68 3.05 -40.70 8.18
C ALA A 68 4.58 -40.55 8.15
N ILE A 69 5.21 -40.82 7.00
CA ILE A 69 6.65 -40.65 6.80
C ILE A 69 6.94 -39.18 6.47
N VAL A 70 7.41 -38.42 7.45
CA VAL A 70 7.98 -37.08 7.20
C VAL A 70 9.32 -37.27 6.48
N LYS A 71 9.39 -36.83 5.21
CA LYS A 71 10.65 -36.77 4.45
C LYS A 71 11.22 -35.36 4.56
N ALA A 72 12.28 -35.19 5.34
CA ALA A 72 13.06 -33.96 5.36
C ALA A 72 14.22 -34.08 4.37
N ARG A 73 14.42 -33.05 3.54
CA ARG A 73 15.58 -32.92 2.66
C ARG A 73 16.43 -31.76 3.15
N VAL A 74 17.70 -32.03 3.45
CA VAL A 74 18.67 -31.04 3.91
C VAL A 74 19.54 -30.64 2.72
N PHE A 75 19.70 -29.34 2.50
CA PHE A 75 20.52 -28.79 1.42
C PHE A 75 21.76 -28.10 2.00
N TYR A 76 22.92 -28.43 1.46
CA TYR A 76 24.19 -27.77 1.78
C TYR A 76 24.57 -26.74 0.71
N PRO A 77 25.35 -25.69 1.07
CA PRO A 77 25.78 -24.64 0.12
C PRO A 77 26.58 -25.15 -1.09
N ASN A 78 27.18 -26.33 -0.98
CA ASN A 78 27.94 -26.98 -2.07
C ASN A 78 27.05 -27.78 -3.05
N GLY A 79 25.72 -27.70 -2.92
CA GLY A 79 24.76 -28.38 -3.79
C GLY A 79 24.49 -29.85 -3.44
N THR A 80 25.12 -30.40 -2.40
CA THR A 80 24.77 -31.74 -1.91
C THR A 80 23.48 -31.70 -1.10
N SER A 81 22.65 -32.74 -1.26
CA SER A 81 21.45 -32.93 -0.44
C SER A 81 21.40 -34.35 0.11
N PHE A 82 20.86 -34.47 1.32
CA PHE A 82 20.61 -35.77 1.95
C PHE A 82 19.13 -35.88 2.28
N ILE A 83 18.57 -37.07 2.10
CA ILE A 83 17.22 -37.41 2.55
C ILE A 83 17.36 -37.99 3.95
N LEU A 84 16.86 -37.26 4.95
CA LEU A 84 16.76 -37.79 6.31
C LEU A 84 15.54 -38.72 6.35
N LYS A 85 15.79 -40.01 6.49
CA LYS A 85 14.75 -41.00 6.75
C LYS A 85 14.62 -41.12 8.27
N ALA A 86 13.52 -40.64 8.84
CA ALA A 86 13.24 -40.82 10.26
C ALA A 86 13.18 -42.32 10.57
N LEU A 87 14.18 -42.86 11.27
CA LEU A 87 14.21 -44.23 11.71
C LEU A 87 13.47 -44.32 13.06
N GLY A 88 12.16 -44.56 12.96
CA GLY A 88 11.35 -45.17 14.00
C GLY A 88 11.23 -44.41 15.32
N GLN A 89 10.42 -43.36 15.36
CA GLN A 89 9.57 -43.04 16.53
C GLN A 89 8.25 -42.41 16.04
N THR A 90 7.17 -42.75 16.73
CA THR A 90 5.79 -42.34 16.46
C THR A 90 5.60 -40.83 16.56
N THR A 91 5.21 -40.21 15.46
CA THR A 91 4.59 -38.88 15.46
C THR A 91 3.21 -39.01 16.13
N THR A 92 3.05 -38.52 17.36
CA THR A 92 1.72 -38.35 17.94
C THR A 92 1.24 -36.96 17.59
N GLY A 93 0.08 -36.82 16.94
CA GLY A 93 -0.63 -35.56 16.78
C GLY A 93 -1.95 -35.63 17.55
N GLU A 94 -2.35 -34.55 18.22
CA GLU A 94 -3.71 -34.43 18.77
C GLU A 94 -4.44 -33.34 17.98
N CYS A 95 -5.48 -33.71 17.24
CA CYS A 95 -6.46 -32.74 16.76
C CYS A 95 -7.57 -32.62 17.81
N ILE A 96 -7.61 -31.49 18.51
CA ILE A 96 -8.70 -31.18 19.44
C ILE A 96 -9.77 -30.45 18.64
N LYS A 97 -10.93 -31.09 18.52
CA LYS A 97 -12.12 -30.45 17.94
C LYS A 97 -12.72 -29.53 19.01
N GLU A 98 -12.51 -28.22 18.88
CA GLU A 98 -13.04 -27.24 19.85
C GLU A 98 -14.55 -27.03 19.65
N ASN A 99 -15.03 -27.09 18.39
CA ASN A 99 -16.46 -27.04 18.05
C ASN A 99 -16.72 -27.68 16.66
N PRO A 100 -17.98 -27.74 16.16
CA PRO A 100 -18.29 -28.39 14.88
C PRO A 100 -17.51 -27.85 13.67
N ASN A 101 -17.09 -26.58 13.71
CA ASN A 101 -16.54 -25.83 12.59
C ASN A 101 -15.05 -25.49 12.74
N THR A 102 -14.41 -25.87 13.86
CA THR A 102 -13.00 -25.58 14.12
C THR A 102 -12.31 -26.79 14.75
N ALA A 103 -11.27 -27.27 14.06
CA ALA A 103 -10.31 -28.22 14.61
C ALA A 103 -8.97 -27.51 14.80
N LYS A 104 -8.40 -27.61 15.99
CA LYS A 104 -6.99 -27.26 16.21
C LYS A 104 -6.19 -28.54 16.13
N CYS A 105 -5.39 -28.67 15.08
CA CYS A 105 -4.46 -29.78 14.96
C CYS A 105 -3.12 -29.40 15.56
N ARG A 106 -2.72 -30.13 16.60
CA ARG A 106 -1.41 -30.02 17.24
C ARG A 106 -0.52 -31.14 16.70
N ILE A 107 0.41 -30.78 15.82
CA ILE A 107 1.41 -31.70 15.30
C ILE A 107 2.63 -31.63 16.23
N TYR A 108 3.02 -32.75 16.84
CA TYR A 108 4.26 -32.83 17.61
C TYR A 108 5.36 -33.36 16.68
N THR A 109 6.35 -32.53 16.36
CA THR A 109 7.52 -32.96 15.58
C THR A 109 8.48 -33.78 16.46
N THR A 110 8.97 -34.89 15.91
CA THR A 110 9.93 -35.81 16.54
C THR A 110 11.34 -35.21 16.57
N THR A 111 12.09 -35.49 17.63
CA THR A 111 13.50 -35.14 17.81
C THR A 111 14.37 -35.82 16.74
N PHE A 112 15.14 -35.06 15.97
CA PHE A 112 16.17 -35.63 15.11
C PHE A 112 17.47 -35.77 15.90
N THR A 113 17.97 -37.00 16.05
CA THR A 113 19.33 -37.22 16.56
C THR A 113 20.30 -37.11 15.39
N ILE A 114 21.02 -35.98 15.32
CA ILE A 114 22.22 -35.90 14.49
C ILE A 114 23.34 -36.49 15.35
N TYR A 115 24.02 -37.53 14.86
CA TYR A 115 25.23 -38.06 15.49
C TYR A 115 26.45 -37.41 14.80
N PRO A 116 26.97 -36.26 15.26
CA PRO A 116 28.38 -35.98 15.06
C PRO A 116 29.18 -36.84 16.04
N GLU A 117 30.41 -37.21 15.67
CA GLU A 117 31.35 -37.98 16.50
C GLU A 117 31.80 -37.24 17.80
N ASN A 118 31.09 -36.20 18.24
CA ASN A 118 31.33 -35.51 19.49
C ASN A 118 30.01 -35.10 20.20
N PRO A 119 29.94 -35.21 21.54
CA PRO A 119 28.71 -35.03 22.29
C PRO A 119 28.46 -33.56 22.63
N ILE A 120 27.66 -32.84 21.85
CA ILE A 120 27.15 -31.53 22.25
C ILE A 120 25.68 -31.39 21.82
N GLY A 121 24.80 -31.25 22.83
CA GLY A 121 23.51 -30.55 22.77
C GLY A 121 22.39 -31.19 21.95
N TYR A 122 21.31 -31.59 22.63
CA TYR A 122 20.02 -31.82 21.99
C TYR A 122 19.30 -30.48 21.83
N TYR A 123 18.96 -30.10 20.61
CA TYR A 123 18.07 -28.98 20.34
C TYR A 123 16.71 -29.54 19.94
N THR A 124 15.67 -29.20 20.70
CA THR A 124 14.29 -29.49 20.35
C THR A 124 13.60 -28.17 20.05
N THR A 125 13.31 -27.92 18.76
CA THR A 125 12.45 -26.83 18.34
C THR A 125 11.05 -27.38 18.11
N ILE A 126 10.07 -26.94 18.91
CA ILE A 126 8.66 -27.26 18.72
C ILE A 126 8.03 -26.10 17.97
N VAL A 127 7.56 -26.34 16.75
CA VAL A 127 6.86 -25.35 15.93
C VAL A 127 5.36 -25.62 16.04
N PHE A 128 4.62 -24.65 16.57
CA PHE A 128 3.17 -24.67 16.54
C PHE A 128 2.71 -23.93 15.29
N VAL A 129 2.06 -24.65 14.37
CA VAL A 129 1.34 -24.02 13.26
C VAL A 129 -0.14 -24.25 13.46
N GLU A 130 -0.85 -23.22 13.91
CA GLU A 130 -2.30 -23.24 13.96
C GLU A 130 -2.83 -22.80 12.59
N TYR A 131 -3.40 -23.74 11.84
CA TYR A 131 -4.25 -23.43 10.69
C TYR A 131 -5.71 -23.59 11.08
N SER A 132 -6.56 -22.68 10.61
CA SER A 132 -8.00 -22.97 10.61
C SER A 132 -8.27 -24.04 9.55
N SER A 133 -9.08 -25.05 9.89
CA SER A 133 -9.50 -26.09 8.93
C SER A 133 -10.11 -25.50 7.66
N THR A 134 -10.79 -24.35 7.77
CA THR A 134 -11.36 -23.61 6.64
C THR A 134 -10.30 -23.14 5.64
N GLN A 135 -9.16 -22.61 6.12
CA GLN A 135 -8.09 -22.10 5.24
C GLN A 135 -7.38 -23.25 4.50
N LEU A 136 -7.20 -24.39 5.16
CA LEU A 136 -6.62 -25.58 4.54
C LEU A 136 -7.52 -26.11 3.43
N ASN A 137 -8.82 -26.25 3.72
CA ASN A 137 -9.80 -26.70 2.74
C ASN A 137 -9.92 -25.71 1.57
N ALA A 138 -9.86 -24.40 1.83
CA ALA A 138 -9.85 -23.38 0.78
C ALA A 138 -8.64 -23.54 -0.16
N THR A 139 -7.44 -23.73 0.39
CA THR A 139 -6.22 -23.91 -0.42
C THR A 139 -6.28 -25.19 -1.24
N GLN A 140 -6.73 -26.30 -0.65
CA GLN A 140 -6.94 -27.55 -1.38
C GLN A 140 -7.98 -27.40 -2.49
N SER A 141 -9.09 -26.71 -2.24
CA SER A 141 -10.10 -26.44 -3.26
C SER A 141 -9.58 -25.58 -4.41
N ILE A 142 -8.76 -24.57 -4.11
CA ILE A 142 -8.09 -23.73 -5.12
C ILE A 142 -7.17 -24.60 -6.00
N ILE A 143 -6.28 -25.39 -5.39
CA ILE A 143 -5.34 -26.27 -6.11
C ILE A 143 -6.11 -27.26 -6.98
N LYS A 144 -7.07 -27.99 -6.39
CA LYS A 144 -7.88 -28.98 -7.12
C LYS A 144 -8.62 -28.36 -8.31
N GLY A 145 -9.18 -27.17 -8.14
CA GLY A 145 -9.85 -26.44 -9.21
C GLY A 145 -8.86 -26.03 -10.31
N ALA A 146 -7.74 -25.43 -9.94
CA ALA A 146 -6.73 -24.95 -10.88
C ALA A 146 -6.04 -26.10 -11.66
N ASP A 147 -5.67 -27.19 -10.98
CA ASP A 147 -5.11 -28.40 -11.61
C ASP A 147 -6.08 -28.96 -12.65
N ARG A 148 -7.38 -28.95 -12.34
CA ARG A 148 -8.40 -29.38 -13.28
C ARG A 148 -8.47 -28.45 -14.51
N LEU A 149 -8.38 -27.13 -14.32
CA LEU A 149 -8.35 -26.18 -15.45
C LEU A 149 -7.16 -26.44 -16.36
N ILE A 150 -5.97 -26.75 -15.82
CA ILE A 150 -4.80 -27.15 -16.63
C ILE A 150 -5.11 -28.44 -17.39
N ASN A 151 -5.61 -29.47 -16.71
CA ASN A 151 -5.87 -30.77 -17.32
C ASN A 151 -6.87 -30.70 -18.47
N ASN A 152 -7.80 -29.75 -18.43
CA ASN A 152 -8.78 -29.52 -19.49
C ASN A 152 -8.35 -28.50 -20.55
N GLN A 153 -7.20 -27.83 -20.38
CA GLN A 153 -6.71 -26.87 -21.34
C GLN A 153 -6.37 -27.58 -22.65
N ASN A 154 -6.96 -27.11 -23.75
CA ASN A 154 -6.67 -27.63 -25.08
C ASN A 154 -5.20 -27.31 -25.47
N SER A 155 -4.68 -28.06 -26.45
CA SER A 155 -3.29 -27.88 -26.90
C SER A 155 -2.99 -26.51 -27.50
N ASP A 156 -4.03 -25.77 -27.92
CA ASP A 156 -3.93 -24.40 -28.43
C ASP A 156 -3.89 -23.34 -27.31
N GLY A 157 -4.06 -23.74 -26.05
CA GLY A 157 -4.05 -22.87 -24.87
C GLY A 157 -5.42 -22.35 -24.45
N GLY A 158 -6.49 -22.65 -25.18
CA GLY A 158 -7.86 -22.26 -24.83
C GLY A 158 -8.64 -23.38 -24.11
N TRP A 159 -9.94 -23.15 -23.93
CA TRP A 159 -10.90 -24.09 -23.35
C TRP A 159 -12.16 -24.14 -24.21
N GLY A 160 -12.76 -25.32 -24.33
CA GLY A 160 -13.96 -25.54 -25.13
C GLY A 160 -15.24 -25.50 -24.31
N TRP A 161 -16.35 -25.24 -25.02
CA TRP A 161 -17.71 -25.37 -24.50
C TRP A 161 -18.50 -26.39 -25.35
N PRO A 162 -19.02 -27.50 -24.79
CA PRO A 162 -18.70 -28.08 -23.47
C PRO A 162 -17.24 -28.57 -23.38
N LYS A 163 -16.84 -29.08 -22.21
CA LYS A 163 -15.51 -29.70 -22.00
C LYS A 163 -15.14 -30.66 -23.15
N GLY A 164 -13.90 -30.52 -23.62
CA GLY A 164 -13.35 -31.32 -24.73
C GLY A 164 -13.74 -30.84 -26.13
N SER A 165 -14.58 -29.81 -26.25
CA SER A 165 -14.83 -29.13 -27.52
C SER A 165 -13.62 -28.27 -27.96
N PRO A 166 -13.57 -27.85 -29.23
CA PRO A 166 -12.63 -26.83 -29.69
C PRO A 166 -12.69 -25.58 -28.80
N SER A 167 -11.55 -24.91 -28.65
CA SER A 167 -11.45 -23.73 -27.81
C SER A 167 -12.35 -22.59 -28.30
N CYS A 168 -13.06 -21.95 -27.37
CA CYS A 168 -13.92 -20.80 -27.63
C CYS A 168 -13.25 -19.51 -27.13
N THR A 169 -13.29 -18.43 -27.91
CA THR A 169 -12.58 -17.19 -27.56
C THR A 169 -13.14 -16.49 -26.34
N ASN A 170 -14.42 -16.69 -26.00
CA ASN A 170 -15.02 -16.11 -24.81
C ASN A 170 -14.60 -16.79 -23.50
N LEU A 171 -13.98 -17.97 -23.55
CA LEU A 171 -13.63 -18.74 -22.35
C LEU A 171 -12.19 -18.50 -21.88
N ALA A 172 -11.30 -18.03 -22.74
CA ALA A 172 -9.87 -17.93 -22.44
C ALA A 172 -9.59 -17.02 -21.25
N GLY A 173 -10.06 -15.77 -21.30
CA GLY A 173 -9.87 -14.79 -20.24
C GLY A 173 -10.48 -15.20 -18.91
N VAL A 174 -11.76 -15.59 -18.90
CA VAL A 174 -12.48 -15.96 -17.66
C VAL A 174 -11.86 -17.19 -17.00
N THR A 175 -11.45 -18.19 -17.79
CA THR A 175 -10.81 -19.41 -17.27
C THR A 175 -9.40 -19.12 -16.73
N SER A 176 -8.69 -18.20 -17.39
CA SER A 176 -7.36 -17.78 -16.95
C SER A 176 -7.38 -16.94 -15.68
N MET A 177 -8.49 -16.27 -15.36
CA MET A 177 -8.61 -15.52 -14.11
C MET A 177 -8.56 -16.44 -12.88
N GLY A 178 -9.17 -17.63 -12.92
CA GLY A 178 -9.04 -18.62 -11.86
C GLY A 178 -7.59 -19.06 -11.66
N LEU A 179 -6.89 -19.37 -12.76
CA LEU A 179 -5.46 -19.71 -12.74
C LEU A 179 -4.59 -18.56 -12.20
N TYR A 180 -4.87 -17.31 -12.58
CA TYR A 180 -4.17 -16.13 -12.07
C TYR A 180 -4.28 -16.03 -10.55
N TYR A 181 -5.48 -16.19 -10.00
CA TYR A 181 -5.66 -16.12 -8.55
C TYR A 181 -5.11 -17.35 -7.83
N ALA A 182 -5.15 -18.54 -8.43
CA ALA A 182 -4.47 -19.72 -7.90
C ALA A 182 -2.95 -19.54 -7.85
N TYR A 183 -2.34 -19.05 -8.92
CA TYR A 183 -0.91 -18.71 -8.98
C TYR A 183 -0.53 -17.71 -7.89
N LYS A 184 -1.33 -16.68 -7.68
CA LYS A 184 -1.08 -15.70 -6.61
C LYS A 184 -1.07 -16.26 -5.18
N ILE A 185 -1.64 -17.44 -4.97
CA ILE A 185 -1.66 -18.11 -3.66
C ILE A 185 -0.57 -19.15 -3.54
N THR A 186 -0.30 -19.88 -4.63
CA THR A 186 0.55 -21.08 -4.64
C THR A 186 1.94 -20.82 -5.19
N GLU A 187 2.09 -19.81 -6.05
CA GLU A 187 3.25 -19.57 -6.91
C GLU A 187 3.63 -20.79 -7.76
N ASP A 188 2.65 -21.62 -8.12
CA ASP A 188 2.88 -22.79 -8.97
C ASP A 188 3.10 -22.38 -10.42
N GLU A 189 4.30 -22.63 -10.94
CA GLU A 189 4.70 -22.29 -12.29
C GLU A 189 3.87 -22.99 -13.38
N ASP A 190 3.20 -24.12 -13.08
CA ASP A 190 2.32 -24.77 -14.04
C ASP A 190 1.06 -23.92 -14.30
N TYR A 191 0.56 -23.20 -13.29
CA TYR A 191 -0.53 -22.23 -13.45
C TYR A 191 -0.08 -21.03 -14.30
N MET A 192 1.16 -20.54 -14.10
CA MET A 192 1.74 -19.49 -14.95
C MET A 192 1.88 -19.94 -16.40
N GLN A 193 2.44 -21.14 -16.64
CA GLN A 193 2.58 -21.70 -17.99
C GLN A 193 1.23 -21.86 -18.70
N ALA A 194 0.19 -22.30 -17.99
CA ALA A 194 -1.16 -22.40 -18.54
C ALA A 194 -1.74 -21.02 -18.91
N MET A 195 -1.54 -20.00 -18.07
CA MET A 195 -1.89 -18.61 -18.41
C MET A 195 -1.13 -18.09 -19.63
N GLU A 196 0.14 -18.43 -19.80
CA GLU A 196 0.93 -18.03 -20.97
C GLU A 196 0.47 -18.70 -22.27
N LYS A 197 0.03 -19.96 -22.21
CA LYS A 197 -0.62 -20.63 -23.34
C LYS A 197 -1.93 -19.92 -23.71
N SER A 198 -2.74 -19.56 -22.72
CA SER A 198 -3.96 -18.78 -22.94
C SER A 198 -3.68 -17.39 -23.54
N LEU A 199 -2.63 -16.70 -23.06
CA LEU A 199 -2.15 -15.45 -23.67
C LEU A 199 -1.79 -15.65 -25.15
N GLN A 200 -1.13 -16.76 -25.51
CA GLN A 200 -0.84 -17.05 -26.92
C GLN A 200 -2.11 -17.34 -27.71
N TYR A 201 -3.05 -18.10 -27.15
CA TYR A 201 -4.35 -18.34 -27.75
C TYR A 201 -5.08 -17.01 -28.07
N ILE A 202 -5.15 -16.09 -27.10
CA ILE A 202 -5.75 -14.76 -27.26
C ILE A 202 -5.00 -13.92 -28.33
N LYS A 203 -3.67 -14.04 -28.42
CA LYS A 203 -2.88 -13.36 -29.46
C LYS A 203 -3.22 -13.88 -30.85
N THR A 204 -3.27 -15.20 -31.05
CA THR A 204 -3.46 -15.83 -32.36
C THR A 204 -4.90 -15.82 -32.83
N HIS A 205 -5.88 -15.74 -31.91
CA HIS A 205 -7.31 -15.72 -32.22
C HIS A 205 -7.91 -14.30 -32.12
N ALA A 206 -7.16 -13.34 -32.65
CA ALA A 206 -7.57 -11.96 -32.74
C ALA A 206 -8.97 -11.77 -33.37
N PRO A 207 -9.86 -10.94 -32.79
CA PRO A 207 -10.98 -10.40 -33.53
C PRO A 207 -10.55 -9.79 -34.85
N THR A 208 -11.32 -10.07 -35.89
CA THR A 208 -11.26 -9.29 -37.12
C THR A 208 -12.27 -8.15 -37.02
N TYR A 209 -11.78 -6.98 -36.65
CA TYR A 209 -12.52 -5.73 -36.67
C TYR A 209 -12.60 -5.21 -38.12
N ASN A 210 -13.66 -5.53 -38.86
CA ASN A 210 -13.82 -5.00 -40.21
C ASN A 210 -14.38 -3.56 -40.16
N SER A 211 -14.08 -2.75 -41.17
CA SER A 211 -14.64 -1.38 -41.29
C SER A 211 -16.15 -1.37 -41.52
N ALA A 212 -16.76 -2.52 -41.83
CA ALA A 212 -18.19 -2.67 -42.03
C ALA A 212 -18.99 -2.76 -40.71
N CYS A 213 -18.33 -2.91 -39.56
CA CYS A 213 -18.97 -2.83 -38.24
C CYS A 213 -19.72 -1.51 -38.02
N ALA A 214 -19.25 -0.40 -38.61
CA ALA A 214 -19.90 0.90 -38.51
C ALA A 214 -21.13 1.05 -39.44
N GLU A 215 -21.16 0.37 -40.59
CA GLU A 215 -22.16 0.61 -41.64
C GLU A 215 -23.35 -0.35 -41.59
N THR A 216 -23.17 -1.56 -41.05
CA THR A 216 -24.17 -2.63 -41.18
C THR A 216 -24.89 -2.98 -39.88
N GLY A 217 -24.42 -2.48 -38.73
CA GLY A 217 -24.88 -2.98 -37.43
C GLY A 217 -24.67 -4.49 -37.27
N LEU A 218 -23.92 -5.14 -38.18
CA LEU A 218 -23.58 -6.55 -38.10
C LEU A 218 -22.44 -6.71 -37.10
N THR A 219 -22.87 -6.84 -35.85
CA THR A 219 -22.47 -7.88 -34.92
C THR A 219 -21.03 -8.38 -35.12
N CYS A 220 -20.12 -7.91 -34.24
CA CYS A 220 -18.99 -8.76 -33.84
C CYS A 220 -19.50 -10.14 -33.32
N TYR A 221 -20.79 -10.24 -33.01
CA TYR A 221 -21.50 -11.41 -32.52
C TYR A 221 -22.40 -12.02 -33.62
N SER A 222 -21.88 -12.53 -34.74
CA SER A 222 -22.75 -13.27 -35.68
C SER A 222 -23.09 -14.62 -35.05
N PRO A 223 -24.30 -14.80 -34.48
CA PRO A 223 -24.66 -16.02 -33.76
C PRO A 223 -24.95 -17.07 -34.84
N GLY A 224 -24.01 -17.99 -35.08
CA GLY A 224 -24.20 -19.06 -36.05
C GLY A 224 -23.00 -19.40 -36.95
N THR A 225 -21.88 -18.70 -36.82
CA THR A 225 -20.59 -19.19 -37.36
C THR A 225 -19.58 -19.32 -36.24
N GLU A 226 -19.87 -20.23 -35.31
CA GLU A 226 -19.04 -20.64 -34.16
C GLU A 226 -17.61 -21.08 -34.55
N SER A 227 -17.29 -21.17 -35.84
CA SER A 227 -16.03 -21.70 -36.31
C SER A 227 -14.96 -20.67 -36.67
N ASN A 228 -15.18 -19.33 -36.71
CA ASN A 228 -14.12 -18.47 -37.29
C ASN A 228 -14.03 -16.94 -37.05
N SER A 229 -14.64 -16.31 -36.05
CA SER A 229 -14.38 -14.87 -35.82
C SER A 229 -14.26 -14.50 -34.35
N GLY A 230 -13.03 -14.22 -33.93
CA GLY A 230 -12.66 -13.87 -32.56
C GLY A 230 -13.54 -12.79 -31.96
N CYS A 231 -14.34 -13.15 -30.96
CA CYS A 231 -14.95 -12.17 -30.09
C CYS A 231 -14.00 -12.04 -28.89
N ASP A 232 -13.34 -10.89 -28.76
CA ASP A 232 -12.72 -10.56 -27.46
C ASP A 232 -13.85 -10.40 -26.44
N SER A 233 -13.75 -11.20 -25.38
CA SER A 233 -14.56 -11.03 -24.18
C SER A 233 -13.99 -9.88 -23.34
N ASN A 234 -14.88 -9.22 -22.59
CA ASN A 234 -14.53 -8.39 -21.43
C ASN A 234 -13.48 -9.06 -20.52
N LYS A 235 -13.64 -10.37 -20.28
CA LYS A 235 -12.76 -11.15 -19.41
C LYS A 235 -11.36 -11.34 -19.97
N ASP A 236 -11.18 -11.37 -21.30
CA ASP A 236 -9.85 -11.37 -21.93
C ASP A 236 -9.09 -10.10 -21.59
N ILE A 237 -9.74 -8.94 -21.70
CA ILE A 237 -9.11 -7.65 -21.39
C ILE A 237 -8.79 -7.56 -19.89
N LEU A 238 -9.71 -8.03 -19.03
CA LEU A 238 -9.47 -8.09 -17.60
C LEU A 238 -8.27 -8.98 -17.26
N PHE A 239 -8.21 -10.19 -17.83
CA PHE A 239 -7.10 -11.11 -17.66
C PHE A 239 -5.78 -10.52 -18.15
N LEU A 240 -5.75 -9.95 -19.37
CA LEU A 240 -4.55 -9.33 -19.92
C LEU A 240 -4.06 -8.16 -19.04
N ALA A 241 -4.97 -7.33 -18.51
CA ALA A 241 -4.60 -6.25 -17.60
C ALA A 241 -3.99 -6.78 -16.30
N HIS A 242 -4.59 -7.84 -15.73
CA HIS A 242 -4.05 -8.51 -14.55
C HIS A 242 -2.67 -9.13 -14.80
N LEU A 243 -2.49 -9.84 -15.91
CA LEU A 243 -1.24 -10.49 -16.27
C LEU A 243 -0.15 -9.46 -16.59
N ALA A 244 -0.49 -8.36 -17.27
CA ALA A 244 0.43 -7.26 -17.55
C ALA A 244 0.99 -6.64 -16.27
N LEU A 245 0.14 -6.40 -15.27
CA LEU A 245 0.57 -5.88 -13.96
C LEU A 245 1.42 -6.90 -13.20
N LEU A 246 1.06 -8.19 -13.25
CA LEU A 246 1.81 -9.25 -12.57
C LEU A 246 3.21 -9.43 -13.16
N LYS A 247 3.34 -9.38 -14.49
CA LYS A 247 4.62 -9.53 -15.19
C LYS A 247 5.38 -8.21 -15.40
N ASN A 248 4.74 -7.08 -15.11
CA ASN A 248 5.21 -5.74 -15.48
C ASN A 248 5.62 -5.66 -16.97
N ASP A 249 4.72 -6.10 -17.85
CA ASP A 249 4.97 -6.27 -19.30
C ASP A 249 4.10 -5.35 -20.17
N ASP A 250 4.74 -4.34 -20.74
CA ASP A 250 4.11 -3.34 -21.62
C ASP A 250 3.47 -3.97 -22.86
N MET A 251 4.00 -5.09 -23.37
CA MET A 251 3.44 -5.75 -24.55
C MET A 251 2.08 -6.36 -24.27
N ILE A 252 1.87 -6.91 -23.06
CA ILE A 252 0.58 -7.46 -22.64
C ILE A 252 -0.43 -6.33 -22.41
N ALA A 253 -0.01 -5.25 -21.74
CA ALA A 253 -0.86 -4.07 -21.55
C ALA A 253 -1.28 -3.45 -22.89
N ASN A 254 -0.34 -3.32 -23.85
CA ASN A 254 -0.63 -2.82 -25.18
C ASN A 254 -1.53 -3.75 -26.00
N LEU A 255 -1.44 -5.07 -25.78
CA LEU A 255 -2.39 -6.00 -26.39
C LEU A 255 -3.81 -5.78 -25.86
N ALA A 256 -3.98 -5.68 -24.53
CA ALA A 256 -5.28 -5.39 -23.91
C ALA A 256 -5.87 -4.07 -24.43
N LYS A 257 -5.01 -3.04 -24.50
CA LYS A 257 -5.30 -1.74 -25.07
C LYS A 257 -5.80 -1.84 -26.52
N GLN A 258 -5.04 -2.54 -27.37
CA GLN A 258 -5.35 -2.72 -28.79
C GLN A 258 -6.70 -3.44 -28.98
N ARG A 259 -6.97 -4.49 -28.18
CA ARG A 259 -8.25 -5.22 -28.20
C ARG A 259 -9.41 -4.28 -27.89
N TYR A 260 -9.33 -3.57 -26.78
CA TYR A 260 -10.38 -2.65 -26.39
C TYR A 260 -10.60 -1.55 -27.43
N GLU A 261 -9.54 -0.85 -27.83
CA GLU A 261 -9.64 0.27 -28.77
C GLU A 261 -10.13 -0.19 -30.14
N GLY A 262 -9.74 -1.38 -30.60
CA GLY A 262 -10.25 -1.99 -31.83
C GLY A 262 -11.77 -2.14 -31.78
N LYS A 263 -12.29 -2.76 -30.71
CA LYS A 263 -13.74 -2.94 -30.50
C LYS A 263 -14.47 -1.61 -30.36
N ARG A 264 -13.93 -0.67 -29.57
CA ARG A 264 -14.52 0.67 -29.35
C ARG A 264 -14.60 1.45 -30.66
N ASN A 265 -13.53 1.45 -31.45
CA ASN A 265 -13.44 2.21 -32.69
C ASN A 265 -14.31 1.61 -33.80
N CYS A 266 -14.66 0.31 -33.75
CA CYS A 266 -15.66 -0.28 -34.63
C CYS A 266 -17.04 0.36 -34.49
N PHE A 267 -17.43 0.74 -33.28
CA PHE A 267 -18.72 1.40 -33.04
C PHE A 267 -18.64 2.91 -33.23
N ASN A 268 -17.56 3.54 -32.76
CA ASN A 268 -17.36 4.97 -32.96
C ASN A 268 -15.86 5.31 -32.97
N PRO A 269 -15.27 5.57 -34.16
CA PRO A 269 -13.83 5.85 -34.25
C PRO A 269 -13.46 7.29 -33.86
N THR A 270 -14.43 8.21 -33.76
CA THR A 270 -14.17 9.65 -33.53
C THR A 270 -14.45 10.10 -32.10
N ASP A 271 -15.29 9.37 -31.37
CA ASP A 271 -15.71 9.70 -30.02
C ASP A 271 -15.62 8.44 -29.12
N PRO A 272 -14.53 8.29 -28.35
CA PRO A 272 -14.31 7.14 -27.48
C PRO A 272 -15.45 6.88 -26.49
N ILE A 273 -16.06 7.93 -25.94
CA ILE A 273 -17.15 7.85 -24.98
C ILE A 273 -18.40 7.27 -25.66
N LYS A 274 -18.74 7.75 -26.86
CA LYS A 274 -19.83 7.17 -27.64
C LYS A 274 -19.54 5.73 -28.07
N GLY A 275 -18.29 5.41 -28.41
CA GLY A 275 -17.88 4.05 -28.76
C GLY A 275 -18.05 3.08 -27.60
N ALA A 276 -17.64 3.48 -26.40
CA ALA A 276 -17.83 2.72 -25.17
C ALA A 276 -19.31 2.50 -24.85
N ARG A 277 -20.13 3.56 -24.88
CA ARG A 277 -21.58 3.44 -24.68
C ARG A 277 -22.24 2.56 -25.73
N ALA A 278 -21.76 2.58 -26.97
CA ALA A 278 -22.28 1.73 -28.04
C ALA A 278 -21.97 0.24 -27.81
N ILE A 279 -20.76 -0.11 -27.33
CA ILE A 279 -20.45 -1.48 -26.89
C ILE A 279 -21.46 -1.94 -25.82
N ALA A 280 -21.66 -1.14 -24.77
CA ALA A 280 -22.57 -1.49 -23.70
C ALA A 280 -24.03 -1.61 -24.19
N ASN A 281 -24.48 -0.70 -25.06
CA ASN A 281 -25.83 -0.77 -25.63
C ASN A 281 -26.04 -2.01 -26.50
N GLU A 282 -25.02 -2.42 -27.27
CA GLU A 282 -25.09 -3.64 -28.07
C GLU A 282 -25.24 -4.89 -27.20
N ILE A 283 -24.50 -4.97 -26.09
CA ILE A 283 -24.65 -6.05 -25.11
C ILE A 283 -26.08 -6.08 -24.56
N PHE A 284 -26.63 -4.93 -24.17
CA PHE A 284 -28.03 -4.84 -23.72
C PHE A 284 -29.01 -5.32 -24.79
N ASN A 285 -28.86 -4.90 -26.05
CA ASN A 285 -29.76 -5.31 -27.13
C ASN A 285 -29.67 -6.82 -27.39
N LEU A 286 -28.46 -7.38 -27.43
CA LEU A 286 -28.22 -8.79 -27.64
C LEU A 286 -28.90 -9.63 -26.55
N ARG A 287 -28.63 -9.34 -25.27
CA ARG A 287 -29.20 -10.10 -24.15
C ARG A 287 -30.71 -9.94 -24.03
N GLN A 288 -31.24 -8.79 -24.44
CA GLN A 288 -32.69 -8.58 -24.54
C GLN A 288 -33.32 -9.48 -25.59
N SER A 289 -32.68 -9.63 -26.75
CA SER A 289 -33.16 -10.55 -27.79
C SER A 289 -33.14 -12.02 -27.36
N GLN A 290 -32.29 -12.36 -26.39
CA GLN A 290 -32.19 -13.68 -25.77
C GLN A 290 -33.14 -13.89 -24.58
N GLY A 291 -33.82 -12.83 -24.11
CA GLY A 291 -34.70 -12.89 -22.94
C GLY A 291 -33.98 -13.03 -21.60
N ILE A 292 -32.69 -12.67 -21.53
CA ILE A 292 -31.84 -12.80 -20.33
C ILE A 292 -31.24 -11.45 -19.93
N ASN A 293 -32.11 -10.44 -19.79
CA ASN A 293 -31.72 -9.04 -19.55
C ASN A 293 -30.72 -8.86 -18.39
N ALA A 294 -30.86 -9.61 -17.30
CA ALA A 294 -29.99 -9.47 -16.13
C ALA A 294 -28.51 -9.78 -16.45
N VAL A 295 -28.24 -10.71 -17.37
CA VAL A 295 -26.88 -11.07 -17.80
C VAL A 295 -26.18 -9.90 -18.48
N ALA A 296 -26.91 -9.00 -19.14
CA ALA A 296 -26.32 -7.81 -19.74
C ALA A 296 -25.65 -6.90 -18.70
N LEU A 297 -26.21 -6.82 -17.49
CA LEU A 297 -25.65 -6.02 -16.41
C LEU A 297 -24.32 -6.60 -15.93
N TRP A 298 -24.22 -7.92 -15.86
CA TRP A 298 -23.00 -8.65 -15.56
C TRP A 298 -21.94 -8.44 -16.65
N ASP A 299 -22.28 -8.69 -17.92
CA ASP A 299 -21.38 -8.50 -19.06
C ASP A 299 -20.83 -7.06 -19.13
N VAL A 300 -21.68 -6.04 -18.97
CA VAL A 300 -21.28 -4.63 -18.98
C VAL A 300 -20.49 -4.27 -17.73
N GLY A 301 -20.84 -4.82 -16.56
CA GLY A 301 -20.09 -4.62 -15.31
C GLY A 301 -18.64 -5.07 -15.44
N ASP A 302 -18.42 -6.22 -16.05
CA ASP A 302 -17.08 -6.73 -16.33
C ASP A 302 -16.27 -5.86 -17.30
N TRP A 303 -16.91 -5.26 -18.30
CA TRP A 303 -16.24 -4.27 -19.16
C TRP A 303 -15.73 -3.09 -18.33
N ILE A 304 -16.57 -2.56 -17.44
CA ILE A 304 -16.22 -1.43 -16.57
C ILE A 304 -15.04 -1.80 -15.66
N VAL A 305 -15.08 -2.99 -15.04
CA VAL A 305 -13.99 -3.51 -14.19
C VAL A 305 -12.71 -3.67 -15.00
N ALA A 306 -12.77 -4.28 -16.19
CA ALA A 306 -11.63 -4.47 -17.07
C ALA A 306 -10.95 -3.15 -17.46
N LEU A 307 -11.74 -2.13 -17.81
CA LEU A 307 -11.23 -0.81 -18.19
C LEU A 307 -10.58 -0.07 -17.02
N TYR A 308 -11.19 -0.11 -15.84
CA TYR A 308 -10.57 0.45 -14.63
C TYR A 308 -9.27 -0.27 -14.29
N LYS A 309 -9.25 -1.61 -14.42
CA LYS A 309 -8.05 -2.40 -14.14
C LYS A 309 -6.92 -2.09 -15.13
N LEU A 310 -7.24 -1.98 -16.41
CA LEU A 310 -6.28 -1.60 -17.44
C LEU A 310 -5.75 -0.16 -17.22
N SER A 311 -6.57 0.73 -16.65
CA SER A 311 -6.18 2.11 -16.29
C SER A 311 -5.26 2.21 -15.07
N GLU A 312 -4.93 1.09 -14.41
CA GLU A 312 -3.85 1.04 -13.41
C GLU A 312 -2.47 0.97 -14.08
N TYR A 313 -2.39 0.62 -15.37
CA TYR A 313 -1.13 0.53 -16.11
C TYR A 313 -0.65 1.92 -16.56
N PRO A 314 0.62 2.31 -16.34
CA PRO A 314 1.11 3.64 -16.68
C PRO A 314 0.88 4.02 -18.15
N GLY A 315 0.30 5.20 -18.38
CA GLY A 315 0.05 5.75 -19.72
C GLY A 315 -1.22 5.24 -20.42
N ILE A 316 -2.04 4.43 -19.74
CA ILE A 316 -3.37 4.01 -20.20
C ILE A 316 -4.42 4.54 -19.22
N ASP A 317 -5.47 5.18 -19.72
CA ASP A 317 -6.61 5.63 -18.90
C ASP A 317 -7.91 5.53 -19.70
N TYR A 318 -8.82 4.68 -19.23
CA TYR A 318 -10.14 4.41 -19.78
C TYR A 318 -11.26 4.61 -18.76
N ARG A 319 -10.97 5.32 -17.65
CA ARG A 319 -11.98 5.54 -16.59
C ARG A 319 -13.19 6.31 -17.10
N LEU A 320 -13.01 7.29 -17.99
CA LEU A 320 -14.11 8.06 -18.57
C LEU A 320 -15.03 7.21 -19.45
N GLU A 321 -14.48 6.30 -20.25
CA GLU A 321 -15.28 5.35 -21.03
C GLU A 321 -16.06 4.37 -20.14
N ALA A 322 -15.42 3.83 -19.11
CA ALA A 322 -16.05 2.95 -18.14
C ALA A 322 -17.19 3.66 -17.37
N ASP A 323 -16.96 4.89 -16.96
CA ASP A 323 -17.95 5.78 -16.37
C ASP A 323 -19.18 6.00 -17.28
N ALA A 324 -18.95 6.16 -18.58
CA ALA A 324 -20.02 6.34 -19.55
C ALA A 324 -20.83 5.06 -19.78
N MET A 325 -20.20 3.88 -19.71
CA MET A 325 -20.90 2.58 -19.70
C MET A 325 -21.75 2.42 -18.43
N ALA A 326 -21.24 2.83 -17.26
CA ALA A 326 -21.98 2.81 -16.00
C ALA A 326 -23.22 3.73 -16.04
N GLU A 327 -23.09 4.92 -16.62
CA GLU A 327 -24.21 5.84 -16.86
C GLU A 327 -25.33 5.19 -17.70
N LEU A 328 -24.95 4.51 -18.80
CA LEU A 328 -25.92 3.78 -19.63
C LEU A 328 -26.57 2.62 -18.85
N MET A 329 -25.80 1.86 -18.08
CA MET A 329 -26.33 0.79 -17.23
C MET A 329 -27.41 1.32 -16.28
N LYS A 330 -27.15 2.47 -15.63
CA LYS A 330 -28.12 3.13 -14.76
C LYS A 330 -29.38 3.56 -15.50
N GLU A 331 -29.26 4.06 -16.73
CA GLU A 331 -30.41 4.40 -17.58
C GLU A 331 -31.27 3.17 -17.88
N LYS A 332 -30.66 2.01 -18.16
CA LYS A 332 -31.39 0.76 -18.46
C LYS A 332 -32.17 0.24 -17.25
N ILE A 333 -31.58 0.27 -16.06
CA ILE A 333 -32.25 -0.16 -14.82
C ILE A 333 -33.49 0.72 -14.54
N GLY A 334 -33.38 2.05 -14.70
CA GLY A 334 -34.52 2.96 -14.52
C GLY A 334 -35.52 2.99 -15.68
N GLY A 335 -35.13 2.51 -16.87
CA GLY A 335 -35.90 2.57 -18.11
C GLY A 335 -36.78 1.35 -18.38
N GLY A 336 -36.95 0.44 -17.41
CA GLY A 336 -37.76 -0.78 -17.55
C GLY A 336 -37.06 -1.95 -18.24
N TYR A 337 -35.74 -1.88 -18.46
CA TYR A 337 -34.97 -3.00 -19.00
C TYR A 337 -34.75 -4.11 -17.95
N PHE A 338 -34.43 -3.70 -16.72
CA PHE A 338 -34.24 -4.58 -15.57
C PHE A 338 -34.90 -3.92 -14.35
N ASP A 339 -35.96 -4.53 -13.83
CA ASP A 339 -36.56 -4.09 -12.57
C ASP A 339 -35.82 -4.72 -11.40
N ILE A 340 -35.05 -3.92 -10.67
CA ILE A 340 -34.29 -4.37 -9.50
C ILE A 340 -35.20 -4.92 -8.38
N ASN A 341 -36.51 -4.70 -8.42
CA ASN A 341 -37.45 -5.24 -7.44
C ASN A 341 -38.12 -6.54 -7.90
N ASP A 342 -37.96 -6.95 -9.15
CA ASP A 342 -38.49 -8.20 -9.67
C ASP A 342 -37.40 -9.29 -9.61
N ASN A 343 -37.40 -10.05 -8.53
CA ASN A 343 -36.47 -11.15 -8.30
C ASN A 343 -36.77 -12.41 -9.14
N THR A 344 -37.81 -12.39 -9.98
CA THR A 344 -38.16 -13.50 -10.87
C THR A 344 -37.52 -13.38 -12.26
N ILE A 345 -36.83 -12.27 -12.54
CA ILE A 345 -36.08 -12.09 -13.78
C ILE A 345 -34.96 -13.15 -13.86
N THR A 346 -34.86 -13.87 -14.98
CA THR A 346 -33.80 -14.87 -15.18
C THR A 346 -32.41 -14.26 -14.98
N TYR A 347 -31.56 -14.90 -14.17
CA TYR A 347 -30.23 -14.43 -13.74
C TYR A 347 -30.26 -13.15 -12.88
N TYR A 348 -31.35 -12.91 -12.15
CA TYR A 348 -31.53 -11.73 -11.31
C TYR A 348 -30.33 -11.43 -10.41
N TYR A 349 -29.83 -12.43 -9.67
CA TYR A 349 -28.74 -12.23 -8.72
C TYR A 349 -27.41 -11.91 -9.42
N LEU A 350 -27.14 -12.52 -10.57
CA LEU A 350 -25.98 -12.16 -11.39
C LEU A 350 -26.08 -10.72 -11.92
N GLY A 351 -27.29 -10.29 -12.27
CA GLY A 351 -27.57 -8.88 -12.59
C GLY A 351 -27.27 -7.93 -11.44
N LEU A 352 -27.64 -8.29 -10.20
CA LEU A 352 -27.29 -7.50 -9.01
C LEU A 352 -25.78 -7.41 -8.79
N VAL A 353 -25.05 -8.51 -9.00
CA VAL A 353 -23.58 -8.51 -8.95
C VAL A 353 -23.02 -7.53 -9.97
N GLY A 354 -23.45 -7.60 -11.23
CA GLY A 354 -22.98 -6.69 -12.29
C GLY A 354 -23.20 -5.21 -11.95
N ILE A 355 -24.36 -4.88 -11.35
CA ILE A 355 -24.64 -3.53 -10.83
C ILE A 355 -23.62 -3.15 -9.75
N ILE A 356 -23.42 -4.01 -8.75
CA ILE A 356 -22.51 -3.71 -7.65
C ILE A 356 -21.08 -3.52 -8.17
N GLU A 357 -20.57 -4.42 -9.03
CA GLU A 357 -19.23 -4.34 -9.61
C GLU A 357 -19.03 -3.04 -10.39
N ALA A 358 -19.95 -2.73 -11.30
CA ALA A 358 -19.87 -1.52 -12.12
C ALA A 358 -19.84 -0.24 -11.26
N MET A 359 -20.82 -0.11 -10.37
CA MET A 359 -21.07 1.13 -9.65
C MET A 359 -20.06 1.33 -8.51
N GLN A 360 -19.66 0.26 -7.81
CA GLN A 360 -18.61 0.32 -6.81
C GLN A 360 -17.25 0.62 -7.44
N THR A 361 -16.93 0.05 -8.61
CA THR A 361 -15.66 0.29 -9.31
C THR A 361 -15.54 1.74 -9.76
N THR A 362 -16.62 2.32 -10.29
CA THR A 362 -16.65 3.72 -10.73
C THR A 362 -16.80 4.72 -9.58
N GLY A 363 -17.20 4.25 -8.39
CA GLY A 363 -17.56 5.12 -7.26
C GLY A 363 -18.83 5.94 -7.50
N LYS A 364 -19.64 5.58 -8.50
CA LYS A 364 -20.90 6.28 -8.86
C LYS A 364 -22.11 5.55 -8.32
N TYR A 365 -23.24 6.26 -8.20
CA TYR A 365 -24.55 5.70 -7.87
C TYR A 365 -24.58 4.83 -6.60
N THR A 366 -23.99 5.32 -5.51
CA THR A 366 -23.90 4.62 -4.23
C THR A 366 -25.24 4.14 -3.68
N ASP A 367 -26.33 4.88 -3.93
CA ASP A 367 -27.69 4.45 -3.54
C ASP A 367 -28.12 3.16 -4.26
N LEU A 368 -27.75 3.02 -5.53
CA LEU A 368 -28.04 1.83 -6.31
C LEU A 368 -27.16 0.64 -5.86
N VAL A 369 -25.89 0.88 -5.50
CA VAL A 369 -25.03 -0.13 -4.85
C VAL A 369 -25.66 -0.62 -3.56
N ASN A 370 -26.11 0.28 -2.70
CA ASN A 370 -26.74 -0.08 -1.43
C ASN A 370 -28.03 -0.89 -1.62
N LEU A 371 -28.87 -0.48 -2.58
CA LEU A 371 -30.09 -1.21 -2.91
C LEU A 371 -29.78 -2.62 -3.45
N ALA A 372 -28.87 -2.73 -4.42
CA ALA A 372 -28.47 -4.03 -4.98
C ALA A 372 -27.83 -4.93 -3.91
N LYS A 373 -26.99 -4.36 -3.03
CA LYS A 373 -26.39 -5.06 -1.90
C LYS A 373 -27.44 -5.61 -0.94
N GLU A 374 -28.44 -4.81 -0.56
CA GLU A 374 -29.53 -5.25 0.31
C GLU A 374 -30.27 -6.45 -0.31
N LYS A 375 -30.63 -6.36 -1.60
CA LYS A 375 -31.29 -7.46 -2.32
C LYS A 375 -30.41 -8.70 -2.39
N LEU A 376 -29.11 -8.55 -2.65
CA LEU A 376 -28.17 -9.65 -2.71
C LEU A 376 -28.02 -10.34 -1.35
N ILE A 377 -27.87 -9.58 -0.27
CA ILE A 377 -27.77 -10.12 1.11
C ILE A 377 -29.03 -10.88 1.51
N ASN A 378 -30.21 -10.35 1.15
CA ASN A 378 -31.50 -10.97 1.45
C ASN A 378 -31.79 -12.21 0.58
N GLY A 379 -31.18 -12.30 -0.59
CA GLY A 379 -31.27 -13.47 -1.47
C GLY A 379 -30.39 -14.64 -1.05
N GLN A 380 -29.39 -14.42 -0.20
CA GLN A 380 -28.49 -15.49 0.22
C GLN A 380 -29.26 -16.54 1.03
N ARG A 381 -29.12 -17.82 0.65
CA ARG A 381 -29.65 -18.94 1.41
C ARG A 381 -28.85 -19.18 2.70
N GLU A 382 -29.43 -19.92 3.64
CA GLU A 382 -28.82 -20.16 4.95
C GLU A 382 -27.43 -20.80 4.82
N GLU A 383 -27.26 -21.70 3.83
CA GLU A 383 -26.01 -22.39 3.57
C GLU A 383 -24.98 -21.52 2.82
N GLY A 384 -25.37 -20.33 2.35
CA GLY A 384 -24.44 -19.34 1.80
C GLY A 384 -24.46 -19.14 0.28
N TRP A 385 -25.32 -19.86 -0.45
CA TRP A 385 -25.42 -19.80 -1.92
C TRP A 385 -26.59 -18.95 -2.39
N TRP A 386 -26.65 -18.71 -3.70
CA TRP A 386 -27.75 -18.03 -4.40
C TRP A 386 -28.28 -18.91 -5.54
N PRO A 387 -29.60 -18.93 -5.77
CA PRO A 387 -30.12 -19.43 -7.03
C PRO A 387 -29.80 -18.45 -8.16
N THR A 388 -30.06 -18.84 -9.40
CA THR A 388 -30.01 -17.93 -10.54
C THR A 388 -31.00 -16.77 -10.38
N ASP A 389 -32.21 -17.09 -9.87
CA ASP A 389 -33.31 -16.17 -9.59
C ASP A 389 -34.36 -16.84 -8.67
N GLU A 390 -35.39 -16.09 -8.27
CA GLU A 390 -36.43 -16.58 -7.34
C GLU A 390 -37.58 -17.34 -8.02
N SER A 391 -37.52 -17.56 -9.34
CA SER A 391 -38.42 -18.53 -10.00
C SER A 391 -38.03 -19.98 -9.69
N ASN A 392 -36.74 -20.22 -9.41
CA ASN A 392 -36.19 -21.52 -9.01
C ASN A 392 -35.42 -21.42 -7.68
N PRO A 393 -36.13 -21.11 -6.57
CA PRO A 393 -35.49 -20.68 -5.32
C PRO A 393 -34.61 -21.76 -4.65
N ASN A 394 -34.79 -23.03 -5.01
CA ASN A 394 -34.15 -24.19 -4.38
C ASN A 394 -33.02 -24.80 -5.22
N THR A 395 -32.66 -24.18 -6.35
CA THR A 395 -31.59 -24.66 -7.23
C THR A 395 -30.35 -23.81 -7.01
N PRO A 396 -29.27 -24.35 -6.42
CA PRO A 396 -28.04 -23.59 -6.25
C PRO A 396 -27.35 -23.32 -7.59
N ASP A 397 -26.80 -22.12 -7.72
CA ASP A 397 -26.03 -21.67 -8.87
C ASP A 397 -24.61 -21.31 -8.40
N ALA A 398 -23.64 -22.13 -8.79
CA ALA A 398 -22.25 -21.96 -8.37
C ALA A 398 -21.59 -20.70 -8.96
N GLN A 399 -21.92 -20.35 -10.21
CA GLN A 399 -21.41 -19.15 -10.87
C GLN A 399 -21.93 -17.90 -10.17
N THR A 400 -23.25 -17.80 -10.00
CA THR A 400 -23.87 -16.69 -9.27
C THR A 400 -23.30 -16.58 -7.85
N THR A 401 -23.11 -17.71 -7.16
CA THR A 401 -22.54 -17.73 -5.81
C THR A 401 -21.08 -17.24 -5.78
N ALA A 402 -20.27 -17.63 -6.76
CA ALA A 402 -18.87 -17.18 -6.88
C ALA A 402 -18.79 -15.65 -7.07
N TYR A 403 -19.59 -15.10 -7.97
CA TYR A 403 -19.65 -13.65 -8.19
C TYR A 403 -20.23 -12.89 -6.99
N ALA A 404 -21.32 -13.38 -6.40
CA ALA A 404 -21.91 -12.80 -5.19
C ALA A 404 -20.89 -12.73 -4.05
N LYS A 405 -20.10 -13.80 -3.85
CA LYS A 405 -19.00 -13.80 -2.89
C LYS A 405 -18.01 -12.67 -3.16
N MET A 406 -17.56 -12.53 -4.41
CA MET A 406 -16.54 -11.53 -4.77
C MET A 406 -17.00 -10.09 -4.52
N VAL A 407 -18.26 -9.77 -4.84
CA VAL A 407 -18.79 -8.42 -4.60
C VAL A 407 -19.08 -8.14 -3.14
N LEU A 408 -19.55 -9.13 -2.38
CA LEU A 408 -19.77 -8.97 -0.94
C LEU A 408 -18.45 -8.72 -0.21
N GLU A 409 -17.38 -9.42 -0.61
CA GLU A 409 -16.04 -9.14 -0.09
C GLU A 409 -15.56 -7.73 -0.46
N MET A 410 -15.80 -7.28 -1.70
CA MET A 410 -15.49 -5.93 -2.14
C MET A 410 -16.22 -4.86 -1.31
N LEU A 411 -17.44 -5.16 -0.87
CA LEU A 411 -18.27 -4.28 -0.04
C LEU A 411 -17.97 -4.39 1.47
N GLY A 412 -17.06 -5.28 1.89
CA GLY A 412 -16.72 -5.52 3.29
C GLY A 412 -17.77 -6.35 4.06
N GLU A 413 -18.66 -7.05 3.37
CA GLU A 413 -19.66 -7.95 3.96
C GLU A 413 -19.04 -9.33 4.26
N ASP A 414 -17.99 -9.32 5.09
CA ASP A 414 -17.08 -10.46 5.28
C ASP A 414 -17.80 -11.75 5.75
N GLU A 415 -18.80 -11.65 6.64
CA GLU A 415 -19.56 -12.83 7.10
C GLU A 415 -20.33 -13.50 5.95
N LYS A 416 -20.98 -12.69 5.11
CA LYS A 416 -21.79 -13.16 3.99
C LYS A 416 -20.90 -13.76 2.90
N ALA A 417 -19.77 -13.11 2.60
CA ALA A 417 -18.76 -13.63 1.69
C ALA A 417 -18.13 -14.95 2.19
N ALA A 418 -17.86 -15.07 3.49
CA ALA A 418 -17.29 -16.30 4.08
C ALA A 418 -18.26 -17.48 4.01
N LYS A 419 -19.56 -17.26 4.19
CA LYS A 419 -20.59 -18.29 3.99
C LYS A 419 -20.61 -18.80 2.56
N ALA A 420 -20.56 -17.88 1.58
CA ALA A 420 -20.48 -18.23 0.16
C ALA A 420 -19.22 -19.03 -0.19
N ALA A 421 -18.06 -18.60 0.32
CA ALA A 421 -16.80 -19.34 0.15
C ALA A 421 -16.86 -20.74 0.77
N THR A 422 -17.43 -20.86 1.97
CA THR A 422 -17.63 -22.16 2.63
C THR A 422 -18.50 -23.08 1.80
N TRP A 423 -19.61 -22.55 1.25
CA TRP A 423 -20.47 -23.32 0.37
C TRP A 423 -19.74 -23.81 -0.88
N LEU A 424 -18.98 -22.93 -1.54
CA LEU A 424 -18.19 -23.28 -2.72
C LEU A 424 -17.18 -24.40 -2.39
N ILE A 425 -16.45 -24.29 -1.28
CA ILE A 425 -15.49 -25.32 -0.85
C ILE A 425 -16.17 -26.68 -0.63
N VAL A 426 -17.30 -26.69 0.09
CA VAL A 426 -18.01 -27.94 0.44
C VAL A 426 -18.66 -28.60 -0.78
N ASN A 427 -19.12 -27.81 -1.76
CA ASN A 427 -19.82 -28.31 -2.94
C ASN A 427 -18.90 -28.50 -4.16
N GLN A 428 -17.59 -28.37 -4.00
CA GLN A 428 -16.66 -28.70 -5.07
C GLN A 428 -16.58 -30.22 -5.30
N THR A 429 -16.96 -30.66 -6.49
CA THR A 429 -16.88 -32.08 -6.87
C THR A 429 -15.47 -32.48 -7.31
N SER A 430 -15.21 -33.76 -7.61
CA SER A 430 -13.96 -34.20 -8.25
C SER A 430 -13.72 -33.51 -9.59
N GLU A 431 -14.80 -33.13 -10.26
CA GLU A 431 -14.78 -32.49 -11.56
C GLU A 431 -15.03 -30.98 -11.45
N GLY A 432 -14.75 -30.37 -10.29
CA GLY A 432 -14.89 -28.92 -10.10
C GLY A 432 -16.30 -28.49 -9.70
N TRP A 433 -16.72 -27.31 -10.16
CA TRP A 433 -18.05 -26.75 -9.92
C TRP A 433 -18.89 -26.77 -11.19
N PHE A 434 -20.18 -27.00 -11.01
CA PHE A 434 -21.15 -27.14 -12.09
C PHE A 434 -22.40 -26.34 -11.81
N ASP A 435 -23.05 -25.97 -12.91
CA ASP A 435 -24.44 -25.59 -12.90
C ASP A 435 -25.27 -26.75 -13.49
N ILE A 436 -25.84 -26.59 -14.68
CA ILE A 436 -26.59 -27.66 -15.38
C ILE A 436 -25.65 -28.56 -16.21
N GLU A 437 -24.56 -28.01 -16.72
CA GLU A 437 -23.55 -28.70 -17.55
C GLU A 437 -22.13 -28.41 -17.03
N GLU A 438 -21.17 -29.24 -17.46
CA GLU A 438 -19.76 -29.12 -17.07
C GLU A 438 -19.06 -28.02 -17.89
N TYR A 439 -18.75 -26.90 -17.21
CA TYR A 439 -18.04 -25.76 -17.79
C TYR A 439 -16.79 -25.40 -16.98
N ASP A 440 -15.65 -25.27 -17.67
CA ASP A 440 -14.38 -24.87 -17.04
C ASP A 440 -14.43 -23.42 -16.52
N GLU A 441 -15.26 -22.58 -17.12
CA GLU A 441 -15.56 -21.22 -16.66
C GLU A 441 -16.07 -21.20 -15.21
N VAL A 442 -17.10 -22.00 -14.90
CA VAL A 442 -17.68 -22.05 -13.54
C VAL A 442 -16.65 -22.54 -12.52
N THR A 443 -15.79 -23.47 -12.92
CA THR A 443 -14.69 -23.92 -12.05
C THR A 443 -13.67 -22.81 -11.81
N SER A 444 -13.31 -22.05 -12.85
CA SER A 444 -12.43 -20.89 -12.74
C SER A 444 -13.00 -19.81 -11.82
N GLU A 445 -14.30 -19.54 -11.92
CA GLU A 445 -14.97 -18.54 -11.09
C GLU A 445 -15.02 -18.98 -9.62
N GLY A 446 -15.26 -20.27 -9.36
CA GLY A 446 -15.14 -20.85 -8.01
C GLY A 446 -13.73 -20.68 -7.43
N VAL A 447 -12.69 -21.01 -8.21
CA VAL A 447 -11.28 -20.80 -7.82
C VAL A 447 -11.01 -19.32 -7.55
N TRP A 448 -11.40 -18.44 -8.46
CA TRP A 448 -11.21 -17.00 -8.35
C TRP A 448 -11.89 -16.47 -7.07
N ALA A 449 -13.15 -16.83 -6.85
CA ALA A 449 -13.90 -16.43 -5.67
C ALA A 449 -13.20 -16.86 -4.37
N ILE A 450 -12.82 -18.13 -4.23
CA ILE A 450 -12.17 -18.63 -3.00
C ILE A 450 -10.79 -18.00 -2.80
N ALA A 451 -9.98 -17.91 -3.86
CA ALA A 451 -8.61 -17.41 -3.79
C ALA A 451 -8.51 -15.93 -3.39
N ARG A 452 -9.51 -15.10 -3.69
CA ARG A 452 -9.54 -13.70 -3.23
C ARG A 452 -9.53 -13.59 -1.70
N ASP A 453 -10.27 -14.44 -1.00
CA ASP A 453 -10.33 -14.43 0.48
C ASP A 453 -8.97 -14.79 1.08
N VAL A 454 -8.35 -15.88 0.58
CA VAL A 454 -7.01 -16.29 1.01
C VAL A 454 -5.98 -15.19 0.73
N SER A 455 -6.10 -14.50 -0.40
CA SER A 455 -5.18 -13.39 -0.76
C SER A 455 -5.32 -12.19 0.19
N LYS A 456 -6.54 -11.87 0.63
CA LYS A 456 -6.83 -10.80 1.59
C LYS A 456 -6.23 -11.14 2.94
N GLN A 457 -6.41 -12.37 3.41
CA GLN A 457 -5.81 -12.87 4.67
C GLN A 457 -4.27 -12.86 4.62
N ASN A 458 -3.67 -13.34 3.53
CA ASN A 458 -2.23 -13.31 3.33
C ASN A 458 -1.69 -11.87 3.29
N ARG A 459 -2.41 -10.94 2.62
CA ARG A 459 -2.02 -9.52 2.57
C ARG A 459 -1.98 -8.90 3.97
N PHE A 460 -2.93 -9.21 4.86
CA PHE A 460 -2.86 -8.73 6.25
C PHE A 460 -1.67 -9.30 7.02
N LYS A 461 -1.30 -10.56 6.77
CA LYS A 461 -0.10 -11.17 7.37
C LYS A 461 1.19 -10.48 6.91
N HIS A 462 1.31 -10.20 5.60
CA HIS A 462 2.45 -9.46 5.06
C HIS A 462 2.49 -8.00 5.56
N LEU A 463 1.35 -7.30 5.59
CA LEU A 463 1.27 -5.96 6.17
C LEU A 463 1.74 -5.96 7.63
N GLY A 464 1.40 -6.97 8.42
CA GLY A 464 1.90 -7.11 9.78
C GLY A 464 3.43 -7.21 9.86
N ALA A 465 4.05 -7.96 8.93
CA ALA A 465 5.50 -8.05 8.82
C ALA A 465 6.13 -6.74 8.33
N ASP A 466 5.54 -6.07 7.34
CA ASP A 466 6.00 -4.78 6.82
C ASP A 466 5.91 -3.68 7.87
N PHE A 467 4.82 -3.63 8.64
CA PHE A 467 4.67 -2.71 9.78
C PHE A 467 5.72 -2.98 10.86
N LYS A 468 6.04 -4.25 11.12
CA LYS A 468 7.12 -4.62 12.04
C LYS A 468 8.48 -4.13 11.52
N ALA A 469 8.80 -4.37 10.25
CA ALA A 469 10.04 -3.92 9.63
C ALA A 469 10.14 -2.37 9.58
N LEU A 470 9.03 -1.68 9.32
CA LEU A 470 8.97 -0.22 9.36
C LEU A 470 9.20 0.30 10.78
N ARG A 471 8.61 -0.34 11.78
CA ARG A 471 8.83 -0.01 13.20
C ARG A 471 10.30 -0.18 13.59
N GLU A 472 10.94 -1.28 13.19
CA GLU A 472 12.37 -1.52 13.44
C GLU A 472 13.25 -0.42 12.78
N LYS A 473 12.91 0.02 11.57
CA LYS A 473 13.58 1.16 10.91
C LYS A 473 13.36 2.48 11.66
N VAL A 474 12.16 2.73 12.19
CA VAL A 474 11.88 3.92 13.00
C VAL A 474 12.68 3.90 14.31
N GLU A 475 12.76 2.75 14.97
CA GLU A 475 13.58 2.58 16.18
C GLU A 475 15.09 2.78 15.88
N ASP A 476 15.61 2.28 14.76
CA ASP A 476 16.97 2.55 14.30
C ASP A 476 17.21 4.05 14.02
N MET A 477 16.28 4.72 13.33
CA MET A 477 16.37 6.16 13.10
C MET A 477 16.36 6.95 14.41
N GLN A 478 15.53 6.57 15.39
CA GLN A 478 15.51 7.21 16.70
C GLN A 478 16.84 7.04 17.44
N ASN A 479 17.46 5.86 17.38
CA ASN A 479 18.78 5.63 17.96
C ASN A 479 19.88 6.49 17.30
N LYS A 480 19.81 6.68 15.98
CA LYS A 480 20.71 7.57 15.24
C LYS A 480 20.51 9.04 15.63
N ILE A 481 19.26 9.49 15.81
CA ILE A 481 18.94 10.83 16.30
C ILE A 481 19.56 11.05 17.69
N ASN A 482 19.33 10.14 18.63
CA ASN A 482 19.90 10.23 19.99
C ASN A 482 21.44 10.29 19.96
N THR A 483 22.08 9.56 19.04
CA THR A 483 23.55 9.60 18.86
C THR A 483 24.03 10.96 18.32
N ILE A 484 23.26 11.57 17.43
CA ILE A 484 23.55 12.91 16.90
C ILE A 484 23.38 13.96 18.00
N GLU A 485 22.32 13.88 18.80
CA GLU A 485 22.07 14.78 19.93
C GLU A 485 23.24 14.75 20.93
N GLN A 486 23.74 13.55 21.29
CA GLN A 486 24.95 13.42 22.13
C GLN A 486 26.22 14.04 21.50
N LYS A 487 26.34 14.04 20.17
CA LYS A 487 27.46 14.70 19.49
C LYS A 487 27.30 16.21 19.48
N ILE A 488 26.08 16.73 19.36
CA ILE A 488 25.77 18.15 19.45
C ILE A 488 26.14 18.66 20.85
N GLU A 489 25.74 17.95 21.91
CA GLU A 489 26.08 18.28 23.29
C GLU A 489 27.61 18.40 23.50
N LYS A 490 28.39 17.44 22.96
CA LYS A 490 29.86 17.52 22.98
C LYS A 490 30.44 18.73 22.22
N ILE A 491 29.82 19.12 21.11
CA ILE A 491 30.24 20.30 20.35
C ILE A 491 29.94 21.59 21.14
N GLU A 492 28.81 21.63 21.83
CA GLU A 492 28.44 22.74 22.71
C GLU A 492 29.44 22.87 23.88
N ASP A 493 29.85 21.75 24.48
CA ASP A 493 30.91 21.71 25.49
C ASP A 493 32.24 22.25 24.95
N TYR A 494 32.67 21.82 23.75
CA TYR A 494 33.90 22.34 23.13
C TYR A 494 33.81 23.84 22.83
N ASN A 495 32.66 24.34 22.39
CA ASN A 495 32.46 25.77 22.17
C ASN A 495 32.61 26.57 23.46
N LYS A 496 32.09 26.04 24.58
CA LYS A 496 32.25 26.65 25.89
C LYS A 496 33.72 26.69 26.32
N GLU A 497 34.47 25.60 26.13
CA GLU A 497 35.92 25.58 26.40
C GLU A 497 36.69 26.61 25.56
N ILE A 498 36.33 26.76 24.27
CA ILE A 498 36.92 27.78 23.39
C ILE A 498 36.64 29.19 23.91
N ASP A 499 35.43 29.48 24.37
CA ASP A 499 35.07 30.81 24.90
C ASP A 499 35.77 31.11 26.23
N GLU A 500 35.98 30.12 27.09
CA GLU A 500 36.81 30.24 28.28
C GLU A 500 38.28 30.54 27.91
N TRP A 501 38.80 29.89 26.87
CA TRP A 501 40.15 30.13 26.37
C TRP A 501 40.32 31.53 25.78
N LYS A 502 39.35 32.01 24.97
CA LYS A 502 39.31 33.40 24.48
C LYS A 502 39.34 34.40 25.63
N THR A 503 38.50 34.19 26.65
CA THR A 503 38.44 35.05 27.84
C THR A 503 39.77 35.09 28.60
N LYS A 504 40.52 33.98 28.61
CA LYS A 504 41.88 33.94 29.19
C LYS A 504 42.88 34.75 28.37
N ILE A 505 42.88 34.59 27.04
CA ILE A 505 43.76 35.34 26.13
C ILE A 505 43.48 36.83 26.24
N ASP A 506 42.22 37.24 26.22
CA ASP A 506 41.84 38.65 26.33
C ASP A 506 42.38 39.28 27.63
N ARG A 507 42.32 38.55 28.75
CA ARG A 507 42.92 38.99 30.02
C ARG A 507 44.44 39.14 29.94
N GLU A 508 45.13 38.19 29.30
CA GLU A 508 46.59 38.28 29.11
C GLU A 508 46.98 39.45 28.21
N VAL A 509 46.25 39.67 27.11
CA VAL A 509 46.42 40.78 26.18
C VAL A 509 46.18 42.13 26.87
N GLN A 510 45.11 42.26 27.64
CA GLN A 510 44.85 43.45 28.48
C GLN A 510 45.99 43.70 29.47
N GLY A 511 46.52 42.65 30.10
CA GLY A 511 47.67 42.76 30.99
C GLY A 511 48.95 43.24 30.30
N ILE A 512 49.17 42.84 29.04
CA ILE A 512 50.28 43.35 28.22
C ILE A 512 50.07 44.82 27.87
N TRP A 513 48.86 45.19 27.44
CA TRP A 513 48.52 46.58 27.14
C TRP A 513 48.72 47.51 28.33
N ALA A 514 48.26 47.12 29.52
CA ALA A 514 48.48 47.89 30.74
C ALA A 514 49.97 48.11 31.03
N LYS A 515 50.81 47.09 30.81
CA LYS A 515 52.29 47.22 30.96
C LYS A 515 52.89 48.15 29.91
N LEU A 516 52.45 48.06 28.66
CA LEU A 516 52.90 48.94 27.58
C LEU A 516 52.52 50.40 27.85
N GLU A 517 51.31 50.64 28.38
CA GLU A 517 50.85 51.97 28.76
C GLU A 517 51.71 52.57 29.89
N ILE A 518 52.08 51.77 30.89
CA ILE A 518 53.03 52.18 31.95
C ILE A 518 54.39 52.58 31.34
N ILE A 519 54.93 51.77 30.42
CA ILE A 519 56.19 52.06 29.74
C ILE A 519 56.08 53.35 28.91
N GLN A 520 54.98 53.52 28.17
CA GLN A 520 54.74 54.71 27.37
C GLN A 520 54.69 55.97 28.26
N LYS A 521 53.95 55.93 29.36
CA LYS A 521 53.88 57.03 30.35
C LYS A 521 55.27 57.32 30.96
N PHE A 522 56.04 56.28 31.26
CA PHE A 522 57.41 56.43 31.74
C PHE A 522 58.32 57.13 30.71
N ILE A 523 58.30 56.67 29.45
CA ILE A 523 59.07 57.27 28.35
C ILE A 523 58.66 58.73 28.14
N GLN A 524 57.35 59.02 28.13
CA GLN A 524 56.84 60.40 28.02
C GLN A 524 57.34 61.29 29.16
N LYS A 525 57.34 60.79 30.41
CA LYS A 525 57.87 61.51 31.57
C LYS A 525 59.38 61.77 31.44
N VAL A 526 60.16 60.77 31.02
CA VAL A 526 61.60 60.93 30.78
C VAL A 526 61.87 61.97 29.69
N LEU A 527 61.13 61.89 28.57
CA LEU A 527 61.25 62.84 27.46
C LEU A 527 60.88 64.26 27.89
N SER A 528 59.79 64.45 28.63
CA SER A 528 59.38 65.75 29.15
C SER A 528 60.41 66.33 30.12
N CYS A 529 61.03 65.49 30.97
CA CYS A 529 62.13 65.94 31.84
C CYS A 529 63.41 66.27 31.06
N SER A 530 63.68 65.62 29.93
CA SER A 530 64.89 65.83 29.11
C SER A 530 64.86 67.07 28.22
N MET A 531 63.67 67.55 27.87
CA MET A 531 63.50 68.80 27.12
C MET A 531 63.42 70.04 28.02
N ALA A 532 63.35 69.87 29.35
CA ALA A 532 63.58 70.95 30.29
C ALA A 532 65.09 71.24 30.36
N THR A 533 65.49 72.43 29.90
CA THR A 533 66.88 72.91 29.89
C THR A 533 67.63 72.66 31.20
N PHE A 534 68.88 72.19 31.08
CA PHE A 534 69.82 71.84 32.13
C PHE A 534 69.64 72.63 33.44
N ASN A 535 69.37 71.87 34.51
CA ASN A 535 69.27 72.25 35.93
C ASN A 535 67.81 72.40 36.43
N PRO A 536 67.14 71.36 36.99
CA PRO A 536 67.66 70.14 37.63
C PRO A 536 66.94 68.83 37.17
N PHE A 537 67.64 68.00 36.40
CA PHE A 537 67.13 66.69 35.91
C PHE A 537 66.84 65.69 37.07
N TYR A 538 67.41 65.91 38.25
CA TYR A 538 67.23 65.05 39.42
C TYR A 538 65.95 65.31 40.24
N GLN A 539 65.31 66.47 40.15
CA GLN A 539 64.05 66.75 40.87
C GLN A 539 62.81 66.21 40.13
N CYS A 540 62.88 66.04 38.80
CA CYS A 540 61.74 65.62 37.97
C CYS A 540 61.38 64.11 38.12
N LEU A 541 62.33 63.28 38.57
CA LEU A 541 62.14 61.83 38.74
C LEU A 541 61.71 61.41 40.16
N SER A 542 61.83 62.29 41.17
CA SER A 542 61.60 61.94 42.59
C SER A 542 60.23 62.36 43.14
N GLU A 543 59.39 63.05 42.37
CA GLU A 543 58.10 63.52 42.89
C GLU A 543 56.97 62.52 42.62
N GLN A 544 56.46 61.96 43.73
CA GLN A 544 55.10 61.44 43.85
C GLN A 544 54.12 62.55 43.50
N GLN A 545 53.29 62.34 42.50
CA GLN A 545 52.09 63.16 42.24
C GLN A 545 50.96 62.24 41.73
N PRO A 546 49.70 62.65 41.97
CA PRO A 546 48.56 61.79 42.27
C PRO A 546 47.78 61.30 41.04
N GLU A 547 46.87 60.36 41.28
CA GLU A 547 45.90 59.81 40.32
C GLU A 547 45.07 60.90 39.61
N PRO A 548 44.81 60.76 38.29
CA PRO A 548 43.79 61.54 37.62
C PRO A 548 42.46 60.78 37.58
N TRP A 549 41.45 61.42 38.17
CA TRP A 549 40.04 61.15 38.01
C TRP A 549 39.55 61.71 36.66
N GLU A 550 38.50 61.05 36.15
CA GLU A 550 37.49 61.51 35.18
C GLU A 550 37.88 61.75 33.71
N GLU A 551 37.32 60.91 32.83
CA GLU A 551 36.72 61.42 31.60
C GLU A 551 35.43 60.65 31.25
N HIS A 552 34.35 61.42 31.13
CA HIS A 552 33.05 61.00 30.64
C HIS A 552 33.11 60.61 29.15
N CYS A 553 32.40 59.55 28.78
CA CYS A 553 31.84 59.39 27.45
C CYS A 553 30.36 58.98 27.60
N GLY A 554 29.48 59.97 27.58
CA GLY A 554 28.11 59.77 27.14
C GLY A 554 28.10 59.68 25.61
N ASN A 555 27.30 58.77 25.07
CA ASN A 555 26.70 58.98 23.76
C ASN A 555 25.27 58.48 23.79
N GLY A 556 24.38 59.45 23.61
CA GLY A 556 22.95 59.31 23.61
C GLY A 556 22.43 58.63 22.36
N ILE A 557 21.23 58.11 22.56
CA ILE A 557 20.26 57.63 21.58
C ILE A 557 19.78 58.83 20.76
N CYS A 558 19.67 58.67 19.43
CA CYS A 558 18.90 59.58 18.58
C CYS A 558 17.56 58.93 18.22
N GLU A 559 16.49 59.51 18.75
CA GLU A 559 15.11 59.32 18.32
C GLU A 559 14.81 60.14 17.05
N TRP A 560 13.81 59.63 16.33
CA TRP A 560 13.29 60.13 15.07
C TRP A 560 12.34 61.31 15.28
N GLU A 561 12.51 62.39 14.51
CA GLU A 561 11.39 63.29 14.20
C GLU A 561 11.48 63.75 12.75
N LYS A 562 10.54 63.26 11.94
CA LYS A 562 9.77 64.04 10.97
C LYS A 562 8.56 63.20 10.58
N GLY A 563 7.42 63.57 11.16
CA GLY A 563 6.15 62.88 10.97
C GLY A 563 5.71 62.91 9.51
N GLU A 564 5.51 61.72 8.95
CA GLU A 564 4.66 61.46 7.80
C GLU A 564 3.84 60.20 8.12
N THR A 565 2.52 60.32 8.08
CA THR A 565 1.57 59.20 8.23
C THR A 565 1.57 58.33 6.97
N PRO A 566 1.58 56.99 7.06
CA PRO A 566 1.43 56.15 5.88
C PRO A 566 -0.06 55.94 5.57
N THR A 567 -0.64 56.91 4.86
CA THR A 567 -1.83 56.68 4.03
C THR A 567 -1.34 56.58 2.58
N SER A 568 -1.65 55.45 1.94
CA SER A 568 -1.30 55.06 0.55
C SER A 568 0.02 54.31 0.34
N CYS A 569 0.02 53.03 0.74
CA CYS A 569 0.61 52.00 -0.12
C CYS A 569 -0.53 51.06 -0.55
N LYS A 570 -0.98 51.19 -1.80
CA LYS A 570 -1.66 50.09 -2.49
C LYS A 570 -0.58 49.07 -2.84
N ALA A 571 -0.39 48.09 -1.97
CA ALA A 571 0.24 46.84 -2.35
C ALA A 571 -0.91 45.86 -2.61
N ASP A 572 -1.03 45.42 -3.85
CA ASP A 572 -1.92 44.32 -4.21
C ASP A 572 -1.49 43.09 -3.40
N CYS A 573 -2.26 42.77 -2.37
CA CYS A 573 -2.06 41.58 -1.55
C CYS A 573 -2.69 40.41 -2.32
N GLU A 574 -1.87 39.55 -2.92
CA GLU A 574 -2.35 38.26 -3.42
C GLU A 574 -2.47 37.30 -2.22
N PRO A 575 -3.67 36.79 -1.90
CA PRO A 575 -3.84 35.79 -0.86
C PRO A 575 -3.40 34.41 -1.39
N GLU A 576 -2.51 33.74 -0.66
CA GLU A 576 -2.31 32.29 -0.79
C GLU A 576 -3.19 31.61 0.27
N VAL A 577 -4.25 30.93 -0.18
CA VAL A 577 -5.13 30.14 0.69
C VAL A 577 -4.44 28.79 0.92
N THR A 578 -4.10 28.48 2.17
CA THR A 578 -3.64 27.15 2.56
C THR A 578 -4.81 26.33 3.13
N HIS A 579 -4.73 25.00 2.98
CA HIS A 579 -5.84 24.06 3.09
C HIS A 579 -6.34 23.74 4.52
N ASP A 580 -5.87 24.45 5.55
CA ASP A 580 -6.11 24.10 6.97
C ASP A 580 -6.99 25.09 7.75
N GLY A 581 -7.59 26.08 7.06
CA GLY A 581 -8.42 27.11 7.69
C GLY A 581 -7.64 28.27 8.29
N THR A 582 -6.30 28.31 8.12
CA THR A 582 -5.48 29.47 8.44
C THR A 582 -5.21 30.32 7.20
N THR A 583 -5.25 31.65 7.33
CA THR A 583 -4.91 32.57 6.24
C THR A 583 -3.50 33.10 6.50
N GLU A 584 -2.57 32.82 5.58
CA GLU A 584 -1.22 33.38 5.61
C GLU A 584 -1.13 34.58 4.65
N LEU A 585 -0.81 35.76 5.18
CA LEU A 585 -0.78 37.01 4.40
C LEU A 585 0.57 37.70 4.50
N LEU A 586 1.10 38.14 3.36
CA LEU A 586 2.26 39.03 3.32
C LEU A 586 1.85 40.40 3.87
N VAL A 587 2.28 40.71 5.10
CA VAL A 587 1.89 41.94 5.83
C VAL A 587 2.93 43.06 5.75
N ALA A 588 4.20 42.75 5.44
CA ALA A 588 5.24 43.76 5.27
C ALA A 588 6.43 43.24 4.44
N GLN A 589 7.08 44.16 3.72
CA GLN A 589 8.39 43.95 3.11
C GLN A 589 9.32 45.11 3.44
N SER A 590 10.36 44.87 4.25
CA SER A 590 11.28 45.93 4.72
C SER A 590 12.60 45.35 5.24
N TRP A 591 13.62 46.19 5.42
CA TRP A 591 14.86 45.81 6.13
C TRP A 591 14.67 45.69 7.66
N ARG A 592 13.54 46.20 8.17
CA ARG A 592 13.07 46.03 9.55
C ARG A 592 11.57 45.74 9.54
N VAL A 593 11.16 44.65 10.17
CA VAL A 593 9.75 44.25 10.32
C VAL A 593 9.44 43.96 11.79
N THR A 594 8.19 44.17 12.18
CA THR A 594 7.66 43.80 13.49
C THR A 594 6.42 42.95 13.28
N CYS A 595 6.32 41.80 13.94
CA CYS A 595 5.14 40.94 13.87
C CYS A 595 3.95 41.68 14.49
N PRO A 596 2.89 42.02 13.73
CA PRO A 596 1.75 42.73 14.29
C PRO A 596 0.94 41.82 15.23
N PHE A 597 0.20 42.41 16.17
CA PHE A 597 -0.72 41.68 17.03
C PHE A 597 -2.03 41.30 16.34
N ASN A 598 -2.42 42.08 15.33
CA ASN A 598 -3.62 41.86 14.52
C ASN A 598 -3.46 42.49 13.13
N PHE A 599 -4.26 42.04 12.18
CA PHE A 599 -4.40 42.69 10.87
C PHE A 599 -5.85 42.61 10.40
N THR A 600 -6.23 43.45 9.43
CA THR A 600 -7.58 43.49 8.87
C THR A 600 -7.55 43.10 7.40
N LEU A 601 -8.32 42.08 7.01
CA LEU A 601 -8.55 41.69 5.61
C LEU A 601 -10.05 41.75 5.30
N ASN A 602 -10.45 42.45 4.24
CA ASN A 602 -11.86 42.59 3.84
C ASN A 602 -12.76 43.04 5.00
N SER A 603 -12.33 44.06 5.74
CA SER A 603 -13.02 44.59 6.94
C SER A 603 -13.16 43.62 8.11
N THR A 604 -12.50 42.46 8.05
CA THR A 604 -12.51 41.44 9.11
C THR A 604 -11.19 41.48 9.86
N LEU A 605 -11.25 41.55 11.20
CA LEU A 605 -10.08 41.58 12.08
C LEU A 605 -9.60 40.15 12.37
N TYR A 606 -8.29 39.93 12.27
CA TYR A 606 -7.62 38.68 12.60
C TYR A 606 -6.64 38.94 13.75
N ILE A 607 -6.64 38.08 14.77
CA ILE A 607 -5.60 38.09 15.81
C ILE A 607 -4.46 37.20 15.32
N VAL A 608 -3.24 37.74 15.33
CA VAL A 608 -2.05 37.03 14.86
C VAL A 608 -1.56 36.09 15.94
N ASP A 609 -1.46 34.80 15.62
CA ASP A 609 -0.88 33.80 16.52
C ASP A 609 0.64 33.82 16.44
N HIS A 610 1.17 33.91 15.21
CA HIS A 610 2.59 34.03 14.92
C HIS A 610 2.82 34.60 13.53
N CYS A 611 4.02 35.13 13.30
CA CYS A 611 4.48 35.49 11.96
C CYS A 611 5.59 34.56 11.46
N ARG A 612 5.61 34.28 10.16
CA ARG A 612 6.77 33.73 9.45
C ARG A 612 7.50 34.88 8.77
N ALA A 613 8.73 35.15 9.18
CA ALA A 613 9.58 36.12 8.52
C ALA A 613 10.62 35.42 7.66
N GLU A 614 10.78 35.84 6.42
CA GLU A 614 11.75 35.30 5.47
C GLU A 614 12.78 36.36 5.14
N LEU A 615 14.06 36.03 5.26
CA LEU A 615 15.17 36.87 4.84
C LEU A 615 15.50 36.60 3.37
N TRP A 616 15.52 37.66 2.56
CA TRP A 616 15.80 37.60 1.13
C TRP A 616 16.99 38.48 0.76
N ARG A 617 17.71 38.08 -0.28
CA ARG A 617 18.66 38.94 -1.02
C ARG A 617 18.35 38.80 -2.50
N ASN A 618 18.00 39.90 -3.15
CA ASN A 618 17.48 39.89 -4.52
C ASN A 618 16.26 38.94 -4.63
N THR A 619 16.37 37.86 -5.42
CA THR A 619 15.31 36.88 -5.68
C THR A 619 15.48 35.56 -4.94
N TRP A 620 16.40 35.47 -3.96
CA TRP A 620 16.70 34.22 -3.26
C TRP A 620 16.37 34.34 -1.76
N LYS A 621 15.61 33.35 -1.24
CA LYS A 621 15.36 33.16 0.19
C LYS A 621 16.61 32.58 0.85
N ILE A 622 17.06 33.21 1.94
CA ILE A 622 18.29 32.85 2.65
C ILE A 622 17.98 32.11 3.94
N SER A 623 17.00 32.60 4.69
CA SER A 623 16.60 31.99 5.96
C SER A 623 15.15 32.34 6.27
N GLU A 624 14.58 31.62 7.23
CA GLU A 624 13.27 31.90 7.80
C GLU A 624 13.31 31.87 9.32
N ARG A 625 12.40 32.61 9.94
CA ARG A 625 12.24 32.68 11.39
C ARG A 625 10.77 32.80 11.73
N ARG A 626 10.33 32.01 12.71
CA ARG A 626 9.04 32.22 13.38
C ARG A 626 9.17 33.34 14.41
N MET A 627 8.27 34.31 14.37
CA MET A 627 8.24 35.47 15.26
C MET A 627 6.94 35.49 16.06
N ASN A 628 7.04 35.82 17.35
CA ASN A 628 5.88 36.04 18.20
C ASN A 628 5.30 37.46 17.96
N PRO A 629 4.00 37.69 18.21
CA PRO A 629 3.40 39.02 18.14
C PRO A 629 4.19 40.07 18.96
N GLY A 630 4.51 41.20 18.35
CA GLY A 630 5.33 42.28 18.92
C GLY A 630 6.84 42.12 18.75
N GLU A 631 7.33 40.95 18.36
CA GLU A 631 8.74 40.72 18.09
C GLU A 631 9.18 41.49 16.84
N ALA A 632 10.40 42.05 16.86
CA ALA A 632 10.97 42.78 15.74
C ALA A 632 12.21 42.06 15.19
N TRP A 633 12.36 42.08 13.87
CA TRP A 633 13.56 41.58 13.20
C TRP A 633 14.09 42.64 12.23
N GLN A 634 15.39 42.88 12.33
CA GLN A 634 16.10 43.88 11.55
C GLN A 634 17.35 43.25 10.92
N VAL A 635 17.59 43.60 9.66
CA VAL A 635 18.82 43.28 8.94
C VAL A 635 19.54 44.54 8.50
N ASN A 636 20.83 44.41 8.18
CA ASN A 636 21.64 45.54 7.73
C ASN A 636 21.16 46.04 6.36
N ARG A 637 20.60 47.25 6.33
CA ARG A 637 20.05 47.92 5.13
C ARG A 637 21.07 48.03 3.99
N ASN A 638 22.37 48.14 4.30
CA ASN A 638 23.41 48.39 3.29
C ASN A 638 23.91 47.13 2.57
N ALA A 639 23.43 45.94 2.96
CA ALA A 639 23.90 44.66 2.38
C ALA A 639 22.95 44.06 1.33
N GLY A 640 21.91 44.80 0.92
CA GLY A 640 20.94 44.37 -0.10
C GLY A 640 19.95 43.29 0.38
N TYR A 641 19.80 43.14 1.69
CA TYR A 641 18.84 42.24 2.30
C TYR A 641 17.49 42.93 2.55
N PHE A 642 16.40 42.17 2.45
CA PHE A 642 15.08 42.58 2.91
C PHE A 642 14.34 41.39 3.52
N ILE A 643 13.35 41.67 4.35
CA ILE A 643 12.53 40.67 5.04
C ILE A 643 11.12 40.72 4.45
N LYS A 644 10.57 39.57 4.08
CA LYS A 644 9.13 39.38 3.81
C LYS A 644 8.48 38.81 5.07
N LEU A 645 7.44 39.46 5.57
CA LEU A 645 6.74 39.05 6.78
C LEU A 645 5.36 38.52 6.44
N TYR A 646 5.10 37.27 6.79
CA TYR A 646 3.82 36.60 6.65
C TYR A 646 3.17 36.45 8.02
N ALA A 647 1.90 36.79 8.17
CA ALA A 647 1.16 36.63 9.43
C ALA A 647 0.15 35.49 9.30
N ASN A 648 0.10 34.61 10.29
CA ASN A 648 -0.95 33.61 10.45
C ASN A 648 -1.86 34.07 11.59
N GLY A 649 -3.15 34.22 11.30
CA GLY A 649 -4.11 34.71 12.28
C GLY A 649 -5.42 33.94 12.29
N THR A 650 -6.00 33.87 13.48
CA THR A 650 -7.32 33.26 13.71
C THR A 650 -8.40 34.35 13.65
N LEU A 651 -9.55 34.01 13.06
CA LEU A 651 -10.71 34.89 12.96
C LEU A 651 -11.23 35.23 14.38
N THR A 652 -11.38 36.51 14.71
CA THR A 652 -12.12 36.89 15.93
C THR A 652 -13.61 36.75 15.65
N SER A 653 -14.28 35.83 16.34
CA SER A 653 -15.73 35.65 16.31
C SER A 653 -16.48 36.90 16.80
#